data_AF-A0A946WI21-F1
#
_entry.id   AF-A0A946WI21-F1
#
_cell.length_a   1.000
_cell.length_b   1.000
_cell.length_c   1.000
_cell.angle_alpha   90.00
_cell.angle_beta   90.00
_cell.angle_gamma   90.00
#
_symmetry.space_group_name_H-M   'P 1'
#
loop_
_entity.id
_entity.type
_entity.pdbx_description
1 polymer ?
#
loop_
_entity_poly.entity_id
_entity_poly.type
_entity_poly.pdbx_seq_one_letter_code
_entity_poly.pdbx_strand_id
1 'polypeptide(L)'
;MFFSTSTVFIRRFLKVGVSWSVLGLGLIGMTLSSTLLYGQSAAQNEREANNPPRPILFPSNMPAPYFPADAEIARAAEERLGQAPGYMDPNDQKRILAPQEAGIDEIDDLDNTPFGSLMPAAGGLSKNIWQPSSIEIIEGLLEVLKLPNKSPAMGAISQKLLLSFASMPSGKVIGSSQKEIQEIVSQTKKADGELLKRFINLRLNKLTERGNLIDLVRFLQNLPENILEPKQQNAETLLLGGDLIGACQMSQRANPQAKINNQMTGEDFVNMKNVDPEMNEADIFWLKMYGFCRALEEDNMAAQTALSILGDQNINDYVFFDLLNQLMESPDEREPFVSIGITALDPLNYIILNLLDQPINADLIETSPPLLISALVLNGNLSAESRLQAAVKSYLLGGVSSETLGKVYDVQEFTENEFSQAVRLAQFDDRPLADALLYQAASRQKLDEDKISILMEVWNRAALNNDMGRKAVLYKNILSSITPTSRLMNSAHHITRGLLLAGDVQRAVQWYDFARRGAAGGDAEATRALINIWPLITIAINGSDIPWTNDILNLWWNGQALLAPDNRNDKATLFYAIAEAFGNHVPEDRWMDLVRESPVKKMRSIPLGVWREIIRAVGENKPAQSIILSLIAMGADGPGSLNANGISTVIRLLRSFGLEQDARQVAIEALAANDF
;
A
#
# COMPACT_ATOMS: atom_id res chain seq x y z
N MET A 1 55.94 -29.65 14.12
CA MET A 1 56.25 -28.29 14.61
C MET A 1 54.94 -27.79 15.23
N PHE A 2 54.74 -27.61 16.55
CA PHE A 2 55.56 -26.95 17.60
C PHE A 2 55.97 -25.52 17.18
N PHE A 3 55.82 -24.42 17.92
CA PHE A 3 55.41 -24.07 19.32
C PHE A 3 55.12 -22.53 19.38
N SER A 4 54.49 -21.84 20.36
CA SER A 4 53.74 -22.18 21.59
C SER A 4 52.90 -20.97 22.12
N THR A 5 52.01 -21.23 23.10
CA THR A 5 51.51 -20.42 24.27
C THR A 5 51.89 -18.94 24.45
N SER A 6 51.00 -18.06 24.94
CA SER A 6 50.80 -17.73 26.39
C SER A 6 49.81 -16.54 26.57
N THR A 7 49.15 -16.18 27.71
CA THR A 7 48.92 -16.80 29.05
C THR A 7 47.80 -16.06 29.87
N VAL A 8 46.89 -16.82 30.50
CA VAL A 8 46.44 -16.74 31.93
C VAL A 8 45.76 -15.47 32.52
N PHE A 9 44.54 -15.62 33.08
CA PHE A 9 44.29 -15.51 34.55
C PHE A 9 42.98 -16.18 35.03
N ILE A 10 42.99 -16.78 36.23
CA ILE A 10 41.90 -17.56 36.87
C ILE A 10 41.80 -17.21 38.37
N ARG A 11 40.57 -17.16 38.93
CA ARG A 11 40.12 -17.48 40.32
C ARG A 11 38.62 -17.12 40.40
N ARG A 12 37.62 -17.93 40.78
CA ARG A 12 37.41 -19.18 41.57
C ARG A 12 37.31 -19.02 43.10
N PHE A 13 36.30 -19.70 43.67
CA PHE A 13 35.89 -19.87 45.08
C PHE A 13 34.97 -18.74 45.64
N LEU A 14 34.01 -18.98 46.56
CA LEU A 14 33.86 -20.07 47.55
C LEU A 14 32.36 -20.34 47.92
N LYS A 15 32.02 -21.53 48.45
CA LYS A 15 30.71 -21.89 49.07
C LYS A 15 30.89 -22.13 50.58
N VAL A 16 30.14 -21.42 51.46
CA VAL A 16 29.84 -21.70 52.90
C VAL A 16 28.53 -20.95 53.26
N GLY A 17 27.63 -21.35 54.17
CA GLY A 17 27.51 -22.64 54.89
C GLY A 17 27.06 -22.59 56.38
N VAL A 18 26.08 -21.76 56.78
CA VAL A 18 25.59 -21.63 58.18
C VAL A 18 24.08 -21.33 58.18
N SER A 19 23.20 -21.68 59.13
CA SER A 19 22.97 -22.78 60.11
C SER A 19 21.79 -22.32 61.00
N TRP A 20 21.01 -23.24 61.58
CA TRP A 20 19.80 -22.98 62.40
C TRP A 20 20.06 -22.64 63.89
N SER A 21 19.13 -21.87 64.47
CA SER A 21 18.54 -22.02 65.83
C SER A 21 17.38 -21.02 65.99
N VAL A 22 16.10 -21.34 66.30
CA VAL A 22 15.53 -22.00 67.51
C VAL A 22 15.72 -21.07 68.75
N LEU A 23 14.74 -20.64 69.56
CA LEU A 23 13.48 -21.23 70.07
C LEU A 23 12.52 -20.12 70.59
N GLY A 24 11.19 -20.38 70.71
CA GLY A 24 10.27 -19.51 71.49
C GLY A 24 8.79 -19.95 71.46
N LEU A 25 8.35 -20.77 72.42
CA LEU A 25 6.95 -21.24 72.53
C LEU A 25 6.00 -20.23 73.21
N GLY A 26 4.73 -20.26 72.82
CA GLY A 26 3.59 -19.71 73.56
C GLY A 26 2.27 -20.34 73.07
N LEU A 27 1.52 -21.01 73.96
CA LEU A 27 0.40 -21.90 73.60
C LEU A 27 -0.99 -21.31 73.91
N ILE A 28 -1.95 -21.67 73.06
CA ILE A 28 -3.40 -21.91 73.34
C ILE A 28 -4.23 -20.72 73.86
N GLY A 29 -5.03 -20.15 72.94
CA GLY A 29 -6.50 -20.32 72.91
C GLY A 29 -7.38 -19.47 73.83
N MET A 30 -8.39 -18.79 73.24
CA MET A 30 -9.76 -18.67 73.78
C MET A 30 -10.76 -18.08 72.78
N THR A 31 -11.90 -18.78 72.61
CA THR A 31 -13.26 -18.27 72.31
C THR A 31 -13.47 -17.11 71.31
N LEU A 32 -14.02 -17.44 70.14
CA LEU A 32 -14.81 -16.50 69.33
C LEU A 32 -16.16 -16.21 70.04
N SER A 33 -16.21 -15.09 70.76
CA SER A 33 -17.47 -14.53 71.28
C SER A 33 -18.00 -13.47 70.31
N SER A 34 -19.11 -13.78 69.65
CA SER A 34 -19.83 -12.84 68.79
C SER A 34 -20.51 -11.74 69.62
N THR A 35 -20.02 -10.49 69.51
CA THR A 35 -20.69 -9.31 70.05
C THR A 35 -21.21 -8.42 68.92
N LEU A 36 -22.53 -8.42 68.73
CA LEU A 36 -23.24 -7.43 67.94
C LEU A 36 -23.12 -6.06 68.63
N LEU A 37 -22.21 -5.22 68.14
CA LEU A 37 -22.15 -3.81 68.53
C LEU A 37 -23.19 -3.03 67.72
N TYR A 38 -24.20 -2.54 68.42
CA TYR A 38 -25.19 -1.60 67.90
C TYR A 38 -24.48 -0.32 67.40
N GLY A 39 -24.27 -0.23 66.09
CA GLY A 39 -23.93 1.02 65.43
C GLY A 39 -25.13 1.96 65.47
N GLN A 40 -24.95 3.16 66.02
CA GLN A 40 -25.99 4.18 66.09
C GLN A 40 -26.51 4.52 64.69
N SER A 41 -27.82 4.77 64.59
CA SER A 41 -28.48 5.21 63.36
C SER A 41 -28.08 6.64 62.99
N ALA A 42 -26.88 6.81 62.44
CA ALA A 42 -26.62 7.89 61.51
C ALA A 42 -27.54 7.67 60.31
N ALA A 43 -28.58 8.50 60.17
CA ALA A 43 -29.42 8.49 58.99
C ALA A 43 -28.54 8.82 57.77
N GLN A 44 -28.13 7.79 57.03
CA GLN A 44 -27.45 7.99 55.77
C GLN A 44 -28.44 8.69 54.85
N ASN A 45 -28.08 9.91 54.43
CA ASN A 45 -28.66 10.48 53.22
C ASN A 45 -28.24 9.56 52.06
N GLU A 46 -29.05 8.56 51.76
CA GLU A 46 -29.05 7.88 50.47
C GLU A 46 -29.46 8.89 49.40
N ARG A 47 -28.49 9.73 49.01
CA ARG A 47 -28.51 10.30 47.68
C ARG A 47 -28.20 9.15 46.74
N GLU A 48 -29.23 8.63 46.07
CA GLU A 48 -29.03 7.84 44.88
C GLU A 48 -28.02 8.56 43.97
N ALA A 49 -27.03 7.82 43.49
CA ALA A 49 -26.06 8.37 42.57
C ALA A 49 -26.77 8.61 41.24
N ASN A 50 -27.21 9.85 40.99
CA ASN A 50 -27.84 10.29 39.74
C ASN A 50 -26.99 10.04 38.47
N ASN A 51 -25.77 9.52 38.61
CA ASN A 51 -24.88 9.13 37.53
C ASN A 51 -24.15 7.82 37.90
N PRO A 52 -23.87 6.93 36.92
CA PRO A 52 -23.11 5.70 37.16
C PRO A 52 -21.69 5.97 37.70
N PRO A 53 -21.09 5.00 38.42
CA PRO A 53 -19.73 5.14 38.96
C PRO A 53 -18.71 5.37 37.84
N ARG A 54 -17.81 6.34 38.05
CA ARG A 54 -16.82 6.77 37.05
C ARG A 54 -15.54 5.95 37.14
N PRO A 55 -14.91 5.54 36.02
CA PRO A 55 -13.63 4.83 36.06
C PRO A 55 -12.49 5.75 36.52
N ILE A 56 -11.72 5.31 37.52
CA ILE A 56 -10.58 6.05 38.08
C ILE A 56 -9.45 6.23 37.05
N LEU A 57 -9.39 5.36 36.04
CA LEU A 57 -8.30 5.29 35.05
C LEU A 57 -8.44 6.26 33.87
N PHE A 58 -9.61 6.88 33.65
CA PHE A 58 -9.85 7.76 32.50
C PHE A 58 -10.67 9.00 32.89
N PRO A 59 -10.08 10.22 32.91
CA PRO A 59 -10.85 11.45 33.05
C PRO A 59 -11.71 11.68 31.81
N SER A 60 -12.92 12.23 31.99
CA SER A 60 -13.98 12.40 30.97
C SER A 60 -13.61 13.22 29.73
N ASN A 61 -12.40 13.78 29.69
CA ASN A 61 -11.92 14.68 28.63
C ASN A 61 -10.78 14.04 27.82
N MET A 62 -10.44 12.77 28.08
CA MET A 62 -9.63 11.95 27.17
C MET A 62 -10.50 10.80 26.65
N PRO A 63 -10.44 10.47 25.35
CA PRO A 63 -11.00 9.21 24.90
C PRO A 63 -10.18 8.07 25.52
N ALA A 64 -10.83 7.28 26.36
CA ALA A 64 -10.49 5.87 26.49
C ALA A 64 -10.54 5.21 25.09
N PRO A 65 -10.00 3.98 24.88
CA PRO A 65 -10.30 3.22 23.67
C PRO A 65 -11.80 2.90 23.60
N TYR A 66 -12.55 3.85 23.06
CA TYR A 66 -13.96 3.74 22.77
C TYR A 66 -14.09 2.87 21.53
N PHE A 67 -14.74 1.72 21.69
CA PHE A 67 -15.05 0.82 20.60
C PHE A 67 -16.47 1.13 20.12
N PRO A 68 -16.63 1.94 19.05
CA PRO A 68 -17.96 2.27 18.54
C PRO A 68 -18.67 1.00 18.04
N ALA A 69 -19.98 0.91 18.27
CA ALA A 69 -20.80 -0.20 17.79
C ALA A 69 -20.98 -0.12 16.26
N ASP A 70 -21.31 -1.22 15.58
CA ASP A 70 -21.45 -1.22 14.11
C ASP A 70 -22.48 -0.20 13.59
N ALA A 71 -23.59 0.00 14.31
CA ALA A 71 -24.59 1.02 13.98
C ALA A 71 -24.03 2.45 14.10
N GLU A 72 -23.06 2.67 15.01
CA GLU A 72 -22.38 3.95 15.16
C GLU A 72 -21.27 4.12 14.12
N ILE A 73 -20.51 3.06 13.81
CA ILE A 73 -19.53 3.03 12.70
C ILE A 73 -20.25 3.36 11.37
N ALA A 74 -21.40 2.74 11.11
CA ALA A 74 -22.21 2.97 9.92
C ALA A 74 -22.78 4.39 9.87
N ARG A 75 -23.44 4.84 10.95
CA ARG A 75 -23.95 6.22 11.07
C ARG A 75 -22.84 7.25 10.88
N ALA A 76 -21.67 7.00 11.47
CA ALA A 76 -20.52 7.88 11.32
C ALA A 76 -19.99 7.85 9.88
N ALA A 77 -19.87 6.70 9.22
CA ALA A 77 -19.47 6.65 7.81
C ALA A 77 -20.44 7.45 6.92
N GLU A 78 -21.76 7.34 7.15
CA GLU A 78 -22.80 8.08 6.44
C GLU A 78 -22.72 9.60 6.69
N GLU A 79 -22.66 10.02 7.97
CA GLU A 79 -22.52 11.41 8.42
C GLU A 79 -21.24 12.07 7.88
N ARG A 80 -20.13 11.31 7.80
CA ARG A 80 -18.80 11.83 7.44
C ARG A 80 -18.54 11.87 5.94
N LEU A 81 -19.16 10.99 5.16
CA LEU A 81 -18.91 10.88 3.70
C LEU A 81 -20.02 11.50 2.85
N GLY A 82 -21.22 11.73 3.41
CA GLY A 82 -22.37 12.28 2.70
C GLY A 82 -23.00 11.30 1.70
N GLN A 83 -22.93 9.99 1.98
CA GLN A 83 -23.46 8.94 1.11
C GLN A 83 -24.54 8.14 1.85
N ALA A 84 -25.79 8.30 1.42
CA ALA A 84 -26.89 7.43 1.84
C ALA A 84 -26.82 6.08 1.09
N PRO A 85 -27.20 4.95 1.72
CA PRO A 85 -27.20 3.65 1.06
C PRO A 85 -28.37 3.51 0.08
N GLY A 86 -28.08 3.56 -1.21
CA GLY A 86 -28.76 2.76 -2.23
C GLY A 86 -30.18 3.15 -2.67
N TYR A 87 -30.32 4.26 -3.41
CA TYR A 87 -31.18 4.28 -4.61
C TYR A 87 -30.71 5.39 -5.56
N MET A 88 -30.50 5.09 -6.84
CA MET A 88 -30.11 6.07 -7.86
C MET A 88 -31.35 6.42 -8.68
N ASP A 89 -31.69 7.71 -8.83
CA ASP A 89 -32.75 8.16 -9.73
C ASP A 89 -32.32 7.94 -11.20
N PRO A 90 -33.12 7.25 -12.03
CA PRO A 90 -32.81 7.05 -13.45
C PRO A 90 -32.58 8.35 -14.25
N ASN A 91 -33.09 9.49 -13.77
CA ASN A 91 -32.87 10.80 -14.40
C ASN A 91 -31.52 11.42 -14.02
N ASP A 92 -31.01 11.20 -12.81
CA ASP A 92 -29.66 11.63 -12.43
C ASP A 92 -28.61 10.82 -13.20
N GLN A 93 -28.89 9.54 -13.45
CA GLN A 93 -28.04 8.68 -14.28
C GLN A 93 -27.86 9.25 -15.71
N LYS A 94 -28.83 9.98 -16.26
CA LYS A 94 -28.71 10.70 -17.54
C LYS A 94 -27.95 12.02 -17.46
N ARG A 95 -27.89 12.69 -16.30
CA ARG A 95 -27.07 13.90 -16.12
C ARG A 95 -25.58 13.58 -15.88
N ILE A 96 -25.29 12.44 -15.25
CA ILE A 96 -23.93 11.99 -14.93
C ILE A 96 -23.23 11.32 -16.15
N LEU A 97 -24.00 10.85 -17.14
CA LEU A 97 -23.49 10.20 -18.36
C LEU A 97 -23.39 11.13 -19.59
N ALA A 98 -23.79 12.40 -19.48
CA ALA A 98 -23.48 13.39 -20.51
C ALA A 98 -21.98 13.75 -20.40
N PRO A 99 -21.24 13.87 -21.52
CA PRO A 99 -20.01 14.65 -21.50
C PRO A 99 -20.40 16.06 -21.04
N GLN A 100 -19.87 16.49 -19.91
CA GLN A 100 -19.76 17.93 -19.68
C GLN A 100 -18.70 18.41 -20.66
N GLU A 101 -19.14 18.83 -21.85
CA GLU A 101 -18.50 19.95 -22.53
C GLU A 101 -18.50 21.10 -21.51
N ALA A 102 -17.39 21.21 -20.77
CA ALA A 102 -17.15 22.37 -19.93
C ALA A 102 -17.11 23.57 -20.88
N GLY A 103 -18.16 24.39 -20.85
CA GLY A 103 -18.17 25.66 -21.54
C GLY A 103 -16.92 26.43 -21.13
N ILE A 104 -16.17 26.91 -22.13
CA ILE A 104 -14.79 27.41 -21.97
C ILE A 104 -14.72 28.74 -21.16
N ASP A 105 -15.84 29.20 -20.62
CA ASP A 105 -16.04 30.50 -19.97
C ASP A 105 -16.17 30.47 -18.42
N GLU A 106 -16.05 29.31 -17.74
CA GLU A 106 -15.99 29.22 -16.26
C GLU A 106 -14.66 28.59 -15.75
N ILE A 107 -13.53 29.24 -16.07
CA ILE A 107 -12.18 28.86 -15.58
C ILE A 107 -11.81 29.61 -14.28
N ASP A 108 -12.69 30.47 -13.76
CA ASP A 108 -12.33 31.49 -12.76
C ASP A 108 -12.33 31.01 -11.28
N ASP A 109 -12.72 29.76 -11.01
CA ASP A 109 -12.88 29.19 -9.64
C ASP A 109 -12.19 27.79 -9.48
N LEU A 110 -10.90 27.72 -9.85
CA LEU A 110 -10.05 26.52 -9.67
C LEU A 110 -9.96 26.04 -8.21
N ASP A 111 -10.12 26.95 -7.25
CA ASP A 111 -9.75 26.81 -5.83
C ASP A 111 -10.49 25.70 -5.06
N ASN A 112 -11.66 25.26 -5.53
CA ASN A 112 -12.41 24.13 -4.96
C ASN A 112 -12.68 23.00 -5.98
N THR A 113 -12.13 23.10 -7.18
CA THR A 113 -12.38 22.11 -8.23
C THR A 113 -11.74 20.77 -7.84
N PRO A 114 -12.49 19.66 -7.88
CA PRO A 114 -11.95 18.33 -7.58
C PRO A 114 -11.09 17.82 -8.73
N PHE A 115 -10.01 17.10 -8.40
CA PHE A 115 -9.10 16.51 -9.38
C PHE A 115 -8.74 15.07 -9.03
N GLY A 116 -8.49 14.26 -10.06
CA GLY A 116 -8.21 12.84 -9.98
C GLY A 116 -8.79 12.07 -11.17
N SER A 117 -8.51 10.77 -11.25
CA SER A 117 -8.98 9.90 -12.34
C SER A 117 -9.95 8.81 -11.87
N LEU A 118 -10.22 8.72 -10.56
CA LEU A 118 -11.09 7.71 -9.97
C LEU A 118 -12.33 8.36 -9.33
N MET A 119 -13.46 8.33 -10.03
CA MET A 119 -14.75 8.79 -9.51
C MET A 119 -15.33 7.82 -8.45
N PRO A 120 -16.20 8.28 -7.53
CA PRO A 120 -16.84 7.41 -6.53
C PRO A 120 -17.55 6.18 -7.13
N ALA A 121 -18.25 6.35 -8.26
CA ALA A 121 -18.91 5.24 -8.97
C ALA A 121 -17.95 4.18 -9.53
N ALA A 122 -16.67 4.53 -9.71
CA ALA A 122 -15.59 3.62 -10.12
C ALA A 122 -14.79 3.08 -8.91
N GLY A 123 -15.27 3.28 -7.68
CA GLY A 123 -14.59 2.87 -6.44
C GLY A 123 -13.72 3.93 -5.79
N GLY A 124 -13.77 5.19 -6.25
CA GLY A 124 -13.11 6.33 -5.62
C GLY A 124 -13.71 6.74 -4.27
N LEU A 125 -12.98 7.57 -3.53
CA LEU A 125 -13.41 8.16 -2.27
C LEU A 125 -14.30 9.39 -2.51
N SER A 126 -15.00 9.84 -1.45
CA SER A 126 -15.84 11.05 -1.50
C SER A 126 -15.04 12.28 -1.95
N LYS A 127 -15.69 13.19 -2.69
CA LYS A 127 -15.09 14.45 -3.19
C LYS A 127 -14.41 15.27 -2.07
N ASN A 128 -14.93 15.17 -0.85
CA ASN A 128 -14.46 15.93 0.31
C ASN A 128 -13.50 15.14 1.23
N ILE A 129 -12.96 13.99 0.79
CA ILE A 129 -12.14 13.09 1.64
C ILE A 129 -10.95 13.78 2.33
N TRP A 130 -10.43 14.86 1.75
CA TRP A 130 -9.32 15.63 2.30
C TRP A 130 -9.75 16.63 3.37
N GLN A 131 -11.03 16.95 3.52
CA GLN A 131 -11.53 17.84 4.58
C GLN A 131 -11.78 17.08 5.89
N PRO A 132 -11.66 17.72 7.07
CA PRO A 132 -11.17 19.07 7.35
C PRO A 132 -9.65 19.11 7.57
N SER A 133 -8.88 18.36 6.79
CA SER A 133 -7.41 18.38 6.89
C SER A 133 -6.87 19.64 6.25
N SER A 134 -5.87 20.27 6.87
CA SER A 134 -5.08 21.30 6.20
C SER A 134 -4.00 20.66 5.31
N ILE A 135 -3.52 21.39 4.32
CA ILE A 135 -2.54 20.89 3.35
C ILE A 135 -1.20 20.55 4.02
N GLU A 136 -0.77 21.31 5.03
CA GLU A 136 0.50 21.11 5.74
C GLU A 136 0.53 19.77 6.50
N ILE A 137 -0.61 19.38 7.10
CA ILE A 137 -0.69 18.09 7.79
C ILE A 137 -0.73 16.94 6.77
N ILE A 138 -1.44 17.11 5.65
CA ILE A 138 -1.47 16.10 4.58
C ILE A 138 -0.08 15.92 3.96
N GLU A 139 0.63 17.01 3.68
CA GLU A 139 2.00 17.02 3.19
C GLU A 139 2.95 16.26 4.14
N GLY A 140 3.03 16.64 5.42
CA GLY A 140 3.90 15.96 6.38
C GLY A 140 3.54 14.49 6.62
N LEU A 141 2.26 14.10 6.48
CA LEU A 141 1.85 12.69 6.52
C LEU A 141 2.23 11.95 5.24
N LEU A 142 2.14 12.57 4.07
CA LEU A 142 2.59 11.98 2.81
C LEU A 142 4.12 11.83 2.83
N GLU A 143 4.91 12.83 3.25
CA GLU A 143 6.37 12.72 3.37
C GLU A 143 6.80 11.48 4.18
N VAL A 144 6.11 11.17 5.28
CA VAL A 144 6.37 9.99 6.12
C VAL A 144 5.81 8.68 5.51
N LEU A 145 4.76 8.76 4.67
CA LEU A 145 4.18 7.62 4.00
C LEU A 145 5.15 7.03 2.96
N LYS A 146 5.71 5.87 3.30
CA LYS A 146 6.55 5.10 2.38
C LYS A 146 5.68 4.29 1.43
N LEU A 147 5.76 4.61 0.15
CA LEU A 147 5.30 3.79 -0.95
C LEU A 147 6.53 3.38 -1.77
N PRO A 148 6.50 2.24 -2.46
CA PRO A 148 5.43 1.24 -2.54
C PRO A 148 5.44 0.27 -1.34
N ASN A 149 4.44 -0.62 -1.28
CA ASN A 149 4.33 -1.65 -0.24
C ASN A 149 3.99 -3.01 -0.86
N LYS A 150 4.26 -4.11 -0.14
CA LYS A 150 4.04 -5.48 -0.64
C LYS A 150 2.61 -6.00 -0.47
N SER A 151 1.72 -5.25 0.18
CA SER A 151 0.36 -5.65 0.52
C SER A 151 -0.62 -5.23 -0.58
N PRO A 152 -1.30 -6.17 -1.28
CA PRO A 152 -2.37 -5.82 -2.22
C PRO A 152 -3.42 -4.88 -1.62
N ALA A 153 -3.87 -5.12 -0.39
CA ALA A 153 -4.86 -4.31 0.29
C ALA A 153 -4.36 -2.86 0.53
N MET A 154 -3.13 -2.68 1.02
CA MET A 154 -2.54 -1.34 1.17
C MET A 154 -2.26 -0.68 -0.19
N GLY A 155 -1.90 -1.47 -1.20
CA GLY A 155 -1.76 -1.03 -2.59
C GLY A 155 -3.09 -0.45 -3.12
N ALA A 156 -4.20 -1.15 -2.91
CA ALA A 156 -5.54 -0.71 -3.28
C ALA A 156 -5.98 0.55 -2.50
N ILE A 157 -5.79 0.59 -1.17
CA ILE A 157 -6.12 1.76 -0.34
C ILE A 157 -5.33 3.00 -0.79
N SER A 158 -4.03 2.87 -1.02
CA SER A 158 -3.17 3.98 -1.46
C SER A 158 -3.49 4.44 -2.89
N GLN A 159 -3.74 3.52 -3.82
CA GLN A 159 -4.23 3.84 -5.17
C GLN A 159 -5.55 4.61 -5.11
N LYS A 160 -6.52 4.11 -4.33
CA LYS A 160 -7.84 4.71 -4.16
C LYS A 160 -7.71 6.14 -3.62
N LEU A 161 -6.94 6.34 -2.55
CA LEU A 161 -6.69 7.67 -1.97
C LEU A 161 -6.01 8.63 -2.97
N LEU A 162 -4.95 8.18 -3.65
CA LEU A 162 -4.13 9.05 -4.52
C LEU A 162 -4.78 9.36 -5.87
N LEU A 163 -5.68 8.50 -6.39
CA LEU A 163 -6.36 8.72 -7.67
C LEU A 163 -7.78 9.30 -7.53
N SER A 164 -8.38 9.31 -6.34
CA SER A 164 -9.75 9.80 -6.12
C SER A 164 -9.98 11.22 -6.66
N PHE A 165 -11.11 11.41 -7.35
CA PHE A 165 -11.56 12.70 -7.84
C PHE A 165 -12.09 13.56 -6.67
N ALA A 166 -11.21 14.38 -6.10
CA ALA A 166 -11.46 15.07 -4.83
C ALA A 166 -10.86 16.48 -4.79
N SER A 167 -11.50 17.38 -4.05
CA SER A 167 -11.04 18.76 -3.82
C SER A 167 -9.86 18.78 -2.85
N MET A 168 -8.97 19.76 -2.98
CA MET A 168 -7.74 19.86 -2.18
C MET A 168 -8.01 20.06 -0.67
N PRO A 169 -7.09 19.69 0.24
CA PRO A 169 -7.26 19.91 1.68
C PRO A 169 -7.32 21.42 1.99
N SER A 170 -8.34 21.87 2.71
CA SER A 170 -8.57 23.31 3.00
C SER A 170 -8.50 23.67 4.49
N GLY A 171 -8.43 22.66 5.38
CA GLY A 171 -8.54 22.84 6.83
C GLY A 171 -9.96 23.18 7.34
N LYS A 172 -10.93 23.43 6.45
CA LYS A 172 -12.29 23.86 6.81
C LYS A 172 -13.20 22.65 7.08
N VAL A 173 -14.05 22.78 8.10
CA VAL A 173 -15.09 21.79 8.41
C VAL A 173 -16.22 21.89 7.38
N ILE A 174 -16.68 20.73 6.89
CA ILE A 174 -17.79 20.65 5.95
C ILE A 174 -19.05 21.21 6.62
N GLY A 175 -19.67 22.22 6.01
CA GLY A 175 -20.93 22.80 6.50
C GLY A 175 -20.81 24.07 7.36
N SER A 176 -19.65 24.72 7.45
CA SER A 176 -19.58 26.09 8.01
C SER A 176 -20.42 27.06 7.18
N SER A 177 -21.12 27.98 7.85
CA SER A 177 -22.19 28.76 7.23
C SER A 177 -21.66 29.80 6.23
N GLN A 178 -22.37 30.00 5.12
CA GLN A 178 -21.98 30.89 4.01
C GLN A 178 -21.67 32.35 4.42
N LYS A 179 -22.09 32.80 5.61
CA LYS A 179 -21.77 34.14 6.13
C LYS A 179 -20.33 34.29 6.61
N GLU A 180 -19.68 33.24 7.12
CA GLU A 180 -18.25 33.27 7.44
C GLU A 180 -17.37 33.13 6.19
N ILE A 181 -17.94 32.61 5.10
CA ILE A 181 -17.24 32.44 3.82
C ILE A 181 -17.03 33.79 3.11
N GLN A 182 -17.96 34.75 3.26
CA GLN A 182 -17.89 36.02 2.52
C GLN A 182 -16.88 37.05 3.07
N GLU A 183 -16.52 37.02 4.35
CA GLU A 183 -15.56 38.00 4.92
C GLU A 183 -14.08 37.65 4.70
N ILE A 184 -13.76 36.44 4.20
CA ILE A 184 -12.37 35.97 4.02
C ILE A 184 -11.96 35.94 2.52
N VAL A 185 -12.91 35.79 1.59
CA VAL A 185 -12.65 35.44 0.18
C VAL A 185 -12.11 36.60 -0.68
N SER A 186 -12.10 37.84 -0.19
CA SER A 186 -11.70 39.01 -1.00
C SER A 186 -10.18 39.28 -1.13
N GLN A 187 -9.30 38.37 -0.69
CA GLN A 187 -7.84 38.58 -0.75
C GLN A 187 -6.98 37.43 -1.33
N THR A 188 -7.52 36.22 -1.62
CA THR A 188 -6.67 35.02 -1.82
C THR A 188 -6.72 34.26 -3.16
N LYS A 189 -7.43 34.71 -4.21
CA LYS A 189 -7.49 34.00 -5.53
C LYS A 189 -6.13 33.62 -6.17
N LYS A 190 -4.99 34.22 -5.76
CA LYS A 190 -3.63 33.78 -6.17
C LYS A 190 -2.95 32.78 -5.24
N ALA A 191 -3.31 32.76 -3.96
CA ALA A 191 -2.75 31.82 -3.00
C ALA A 191 -3.33 30.41 -3.19
N ASP A 192 -4.62 30.33 -3.46
CA ASP A 192 -5.36 29.06 -3.55
C ASP A 192 -4.91 28.22 -4.78
N GLY A 193 -4.60 28.86 -5.92
CA GLY A 193 -4.03 28.18 -7.10
C GLY A 193 -2.62 27.60 -6.90
N GLU A 194 -1.76 28.23 -6.10
CA GLU A 194 -0.43 27.67 -5.76
C GLU A 194 -0.55 26.49 -4.79
N LEU A 195 -1.49 26.55 -3.84
CA LEU A 195 -1.81 25.41 -2.96
C LEU A 195 -2.34 24.21 -3.76
N LEU A 196 -3.15 24.45 -4.79
CA LEU A 196 -3.63 23.41 -5.70
C LEU A 196 -2.47 22.73 -6.45
N LYS A 197 -1.55 23.49 -7.05
CA LYS A 197 -0.34 22.95 -7.70
C LYS A 197 0.48 22.12 -6.73
N ARG A 198 0.75 22.64 -5.53
CA ARG A 198 1.46 21.93 -4.46
C ARG A 198 0.80 20.60 -4.12
N PHE A 199 -0.53 20.59 -3.93
CA PHE A 199 -1.27 19.36 -3.63
C PHE A 199 -1.25 18.34 -4.77
N ILE A 200 -1.34 18.79 -6.02
CA ILE A 200 -1.23 17.91 -7.20
C ILE A 200 0.18 17.33 -7.30
N ASN A 201 1.23 18.13 -7.09
CA ASN A 201 2.62 17.65 -7.04
C ASN A 201 2.85 16.64 -5.90
N LEU A 202 2.24 16.81 -4.72
CA LEU A 202 2.30 15.83 -3.63
C LEU A 202 1.68 14.48 -4.02
N ARG A 203 0.53 14.49 -4.70
CA ARG A 203 -0.10 13.26 -5.23
C ARG A 203 0.75 12.62 -6.32
N LEU A 204 1.30 13.42 -7.23
CA LEU A 204 2.17 12.96 -8.31
C LEU A 204 3.42 12.27 -7.75
N ASN A 205 4.11 12.90 -6.80
CA ASN A 205 5.27 12.32 -6.12
C ASN A 205 4.95 10.94 -5.53
N LYS A 206 3.79 10.75 -4.91
CA LYS A 206 3.37 9.46 -4.34
C LYS A 206 2.91 8.43 -5.37
N LEU A 207 2.43 8.85 -6.53
CA LEU A 207 2.18 7.94 -7.65
C LEU A 207 3.50 7.49 -8.32
N THR A 208 4.48 8.39 -8.41
CA THR A 208 5.85 8.08 -8.86
C THR A 208 6.58 7.16 -7.88
N GLU A 209 6.50 7.41 -6.56
CA GLU A 209 7.00 6.49 -5.52
C GLU A 209 6.34 5.10 -5.59
N ARG A 210 5.04 5.04 -5.89
CA ARG A 210 4.36 3.75 -6.11
C ARG A 210 4.91 2.97 -7.30
N GLY A 211 5.65 3.60 -8.23
CA GLY A 211 6.24 2.95 -9.39
C GLY A 211 5.24 2.40 -10.42
N ASN A 212 3.94 2.68 -10.27
CA ASN A 212 2.91 2.18 -11.17
C ASN A 212 2.66 3.17 -12.31
N LEU A 213 3.33 2.93 -13.44
CA LEU A 213 3.30 3.83 -14.59
C LEU A 213 1.88 4.01 -15.19
N ILE A 214 1.04 2.96 -15.15
CA ILE A 214 -0.34 3.02 -15.68
C ILE A 214 -1.22 3.98 -14.84
N ASP A 215 -1.12 3.89 -13.52
CA ASP A 215 -1.83 4.81 -12.61
C ASP A 215 -1.31 6.25 -12.75
N LEU A 216 -0.01 6.41 -12.96
CA LEU A 216 0.65 7.71 -13.13
C LEU A 216 0.20 8.39 -14.43
N VAL A 217 0.25 7.68 -15.57
CA VAL A 217 -0.26 8.16 -16.87
C VAL A 217 -1.74 8.54 -16.77
N ARG A 218 -2.56 7.68 -16.15
CA ARG A 218 -3.99 7.98 -15.96
C ARG A 218 -4.21 9.22 -15.10
N PHE A 219 -3.34 9.51 -14.13
CA PHE A 219 -3.42 10.74 -13.35
C PHE A 219 -3.03 11.96 -14.17
N LEU A 220 -1.89 11.91 -14.87
CA LEU A 220 -1.37 12.98 -15.75
C LEU A 220 -2.40 13.40 -16.82
N GLN A 221 -2.99 12.44 -17.53
CA GLN A 221 -3.99 12.67 -18.58
C GLN A 221 -5.27 13.37 -18.11
N ASN A 222 -5.50 13.44 -16.78
CA ASN A 222 -6.65 14.12 -16.18
C ASN A 222 -6.25 15.40 -15.42
N LEU A 223 -5.02 15.89 -15.61
CA LEU A 223 -4.59 17.20 -15.11
C LEU A 223 -4.94 18.30 -16.12
N PRO A 224 -5.50 19.43 -15.67
CA PRO A 224 -5.60 20.64 -16.48
C PRO A 224 -4.24 21.11 -16.99
N GLU A 225 -4.26 21.76 -18.15
CA GLU A 225 -3.07 22.35 -18.77
C GLU A 225 -2.33 23.30 -17.83
N ASN A 226 -1.01 23.35 -17.96
CA ASN A 226 -0.12 24.27 -17.25
C ASN A 226 -0.08 24.18 -15.71
N ILE A 227 -0.80 23.24 -15.07
CA ILE A 227 -0.73 23.03 -13.61
C ILE A 227 0.61 22.46 -13.16
N LEU A 228 1.20 21.53 -13.91
CA LEU A 228 2.49 20.94 -13.56
C LEU A 228 3.61 22.00 -13.61
N GLU A 229 4.31 22.13 -12.48
CA GLU A 229 5.49 22.97 -12.35
C GLU A 229 6.61 22.46 -13.28
N PRO A 230 7.41 23.37 -13.88
CA PRO A 230 8.59 23.01 -14.67
C PRO A 230 9.71 22.50 -13.76
N LYS A 231 9.61 21.23 -13.37
CA LYS A 231 10.60 20.47 -12.59
C LYS A 231 11.06 19.26 -13.38
N GLN A 232 12.34 18.91 -13.26
CA GLN A 232 12.94 17.74 -13.91
C GLN A 232 12.11 16.47 -13.72
N GLN A 233 11.78 16.13 -12.47
CA GLN A 233 10.96 14.97 -12.12
C GLN A 233 9.58 14.95 -12.82
N ASN A 234 8.98 16.13 -13.07
CA ASN A 234 7.69 16.23 -13.76
C ASN A 234 7.85 15.99 -15.27
N ALA A 235 8.90 16.53 -15.89
CA ALA A 235 9.22 16.28 -17.30
C ALA A 235 9.61 14.82 -17.54
N GLU A 236 10.45 14.23 -16.68
CA GLU A 236 10.78 12.80 -16.67
C GLU A 236 9.54 11.91 -16.51
N THR A 237 8.59 12.31 -15.65
CA THR A 237 7.32 11.61 -15.45
C THR A 237 6.43 11.67 -16.70
N LEU A 238 6.39 12.80 -17.42
CA LEU A 238 5.69 12.93 -18.70
C LEU A 238 6.36 12.10 -19.81
N LEU A 239 7.70 12.14 -19.90
CA LEU A 239 8.50 11.32 -20.81
C LEU A 239 8.21 9.82 -20.65
N LEU A 240 8.37 9.27 -19.44
CA LEU A 240 8.08 7.86 -19.16
C LEU A 240 6.60 7.52 -19.37
N GLY A 241 5.71 8.50 -19.18
CA GLY A 241 4.29 8.36 -19.45
C GLY A 241 3.90 8.38 -20.93
N GLY A 242 4.85 8.66 -21.84
CA GLY A 242 4.62 8.79 -23.28
C GLY A 242 4.07 10.15 -23.73
N ASP A 243 3.90 11.11 -22.82
CA ASP A 243 3.48 12.48 -23.16
C ASP A 243 4.69 13.35 -23.52
N LEU A 244 5.28 13.04 -24.67
CA LEU A 244 6.44 13.78 -25.21
C LEU A 244 6.08 15.24 -25.50
N ILE A 245 4.84 15.52 -25.92
CA ILE A 245 4.35 16.87 -26.22
C ILE A 245 4.29 17.70 -24.94
N GLY A 246 3.66 17.18 -23.88
CA GLY A 246 3.60 17.83 -22.57
C GLY A 246 5.00 18.03 -21.95
N ALA A 247 5.90 17.06 -22.12
CA ALA A 247 7.30 17.20 -21.70
C ALA A 247 8.02 18.33 -22.44
N CYS A 248 7.83 18.45 -23.77
CA CYS A 248 8.43 19.51 -24.56
C CYS A 248 7.81 20.90 -24.29
N GLN A 249 6.50 21.00 -24.12
CA GLN A 249 5.83 22.22 -23.64
C GLN A 249 6.32 22.63 -22.24
N MET A 250 6.62 21.66 -21.35
CA MET A 250 7.24 21.95 -20.06
C MET A 250 8.67 22.47 -20.24
N SER A 251 9.47 21.87 -21.13
CA SER A 251 10.82 22.36 -21.44
C SER A 251 10.83 23.78 -22.01
N GLN A 252 9.86 24.13 -22.86
CA GLN A 252 9.70 25.49 -23.38
C GLN A 252 9.37 26.49 -22.26
N ARG A 253 8.49 26.12 -21.30
CA ARG A 253 8.16 26.94 -20.12
C ARG A 253 9.30 27.04 -19.11
N ALA A 254 10.15 26.03 -19.01
CA ALA A 254 11.33 26.00 -18.14
C ALA A 254 12.53 26.76 -18.71
N ASN A 255 12.56 26.98 -20.03
CA ASN A 255 13.75 27.32 -20.80
C ASN A 255 14.53 28.53 -20.24
N PRO A 256 15.80 28.35 -19.82
CA PRO A 256 16.67 29.45 -19.39
C PRO A 256 16.79 30.58 -20.43
N GLN A 257 16.77 30.24 -21.73
CA GLN A 257 16.85 31.23 -22.81
C GLN A 257 15.62 32.13 -22.92
N ALA A 258 14.46 31.78 -22.33
CA ALA A 258 13.32 32.69 -22.25
C ALA A 258 13.58 33.89 -21.34
N LYS A 259 14.55 33.80 -20.41
CA LYS A 259 15.07 34.96 -19.64
C LYS A 259 16.09 35.78 -20.44
N ILE A 260 16.81 35.15 -21.38
CA ILE A 260 17.81 35.81 -22.23
C ILE A 260 17.12 36.59 -23.37
N ASN A 261 16.23 35.92 -24.11
CA ASN A 261 15.58 36.51 -25.29
C ASN A 261 14.56 37.61 -24.95
N ASN A 262 13.93 37.58 -23.77
CA ASN A 262 13.05 38.68 -23.30
C ASN A 262 13.81 39.92 -22.78
N GLN A 263 15.14 39.94 -22.82
CA GLN A 263 15.97 41.13 -22.52
C GLN A 263 16.87 41.57 -23.68
N MET A 264 16.79 40.93 -24.86
CA MET A 264 17.67 41.25 -25.99
C MET A 264 16.99 42.05 -27.11
N THR A 265 16.68 43.31 -26.82
CA THR A 265 16.62 44.35 -27.86
C THR A 265 17.99 45.01 -28.06
N GLY A 266 18.86 44.37 -28.82
CA GLY A 266 19.88 45.01 -29.67
C GLY A 266 21.09 45.75 -29.08
N GLU A 267 21.05 46.37 -27.89
CA GLU A 267 22.08 47.37 -27.50
C GLU A 267 22.81 47.17 -26.15
N ASP A 268 22.33 46.36 -25.21
CA ASP A 268 22.87 46.29 -23.83
C ASP A 268 24.06 45.31 -23.61
N PHE A 269 25.05 45.31 -24.49
CA PHE A 269 26.19 44.35 -24.45
C PHE A 269 27.31 44.68 -23.43
N VAL A 270 27.10 45.61 -22.48
CA VAL A 270 28.21 46.22 -21.70
C VAL A 270 28.16 46.01 -20.17
N ASN A 271 27.02 45.68 -19.56
CA ASN A 271 26.88 45.67 -18.09
C ASN A 271 26.27 44.38 -17.50
N MET A 272 26.86 43.22 -17.82
CA MET A 272 26.50 41.93 -17.22
C MET A 272 27.69 41.30 -16.46
N LYS A 273 28.23 42.01 -15.46
CA LYS A 273 28.99 41.36 -14.39
C LYS A 273 28.00 40.77 -13.39
N ASN A 274 28.20 39.49 -13.02
CA ASN A 274 27.36 38.65 -12.16
C ASN A 274 26.29 37.82 -12.91
N VAL A 275 26.77 36.97 -13.83
CA VAL A 275 26.15 35.66 -14.11
C VAL A 275 27.16 34.63 -13.62
N ASP A 276 26.71 33.59 -12.91
CA ASP A 276 27.62 32.50 -12.54
C ASP A 276 28.11 31.79 -13.81
N PRO A 277 29.43 31.55 -13.95
CA PRO A 277 30.02 31.03 -15.19
C PRO A 277 29.86 29.52 -15.40
N GLU A 278 29.15 28.82 -14.51
CA GLU A 278 28.93 27.37 -14.55
C GLU A 278 27.42 27.06 -14.52
N MET A 279 26.94 26.24 -15.45
CA MET A 279 25.55 25.75 -15.44
C MET A 279 25.29 24.79 -14.26
N ASN A 280 24.16 24.95 -13.58
CA ASN A 280 23.71 23.97 -12.58
C ASN A 280 22.98 22.78 -13.25
N GLU A 281 22.83 21.67 -12.52
CA GLU A 281 22.21 20.42 -13.03
C GLU A 281 20.85 20.61 -13.69
N ALA A 282 20.01 21.54 -13.19
CA ALA A 282 18.70 21.80 -13.75
C ALA A 282 18.79 22.55 -15.09
N ASP A 283 19.69 23.52 -15.22
CA ASP A 283 19.95 24.21 -16.51
C ASP A 283 20.48 23.21 -17.55
N ILE A 284 21.34 22.26 -17.13
CA ILE A 284 21.86 21.19 -17.98
C ILE A 284 20.71 20.29 -18.46
N PHE A 285 19.86 19.83 -17.54
CA PHE A 285 18.69 19.01 -17.87
C PHE A 285 17.77 19.73 -18.88
N TRP A 286 17.42 21.00 -18.65
CA TRP A 286 16.53 21.73 -19.55
C TRP A 286 17.15 22.03 -20.92
N LEU A 287 18.47 22.21 -21.01
CA LEU A 287 19.14 22.37 -22.29
C LEU A 287 19.17 21.05 -23.08
N LYS A 288 19.37 19.89 -22.42
CA LYS A 288 19.22 18.57 -23.04
C LYS A 288 17.78 18.32 -23.52
N MET A 289 16.79 18.60 -22.67
CA MET A 289 15.36 18.52 -23.03
C MET A 289 15.03 19.42 -24.23
N TYR A 290 15.56 20.65 -24.26
CA TYR A 290 15.38 21.54 -25.40
C TYR A 290 15.98 20.94 -26.68
N GLY A 291 17.22 20.44 -26.64
CA GLY A 291 17.86 19.78 -27.80
C GLY A 291 17.05 18.60 -28.32
N PHE A 292 16.60 17.71 -27.42
CA PHE A 292 15.72 16.59 -27.73
C PHE A 292 14.41 17.04 -28.40
N CYS A 293 13.73 18.04 -27.85
CA CYS A 293 12.49 18.54 -28.40
C CYS A 293 12.66 19.21 -29.77
N ARG A 294 13.78 19.91 -30.02
CA ARG A 294 14.07 20.45 -31.35
C ARG A 294 14.37 19.36 -32.38
N ALA A 295 15.01 18.25 -31.98
CA ALA A 295 15.19 17.09 -32.85
C ALA A 295 13.85 16.39 -33.18
N LEU A 296 12.93 16.28 -32.21
CA LEU A 296 11.57 15.78 -32.45
C LEU A 296 10.74 16.71 -33.37
N GLU A 297 11.04 18.01 -33.37
CA GLU A 297 10.44 19.03 -34.24
C GLU A 297 11.16 19.17 -35.61
N GLU A 298 12.10 18.28 -35.93
CA GLU A 298 12.97 18.28 -37.13
C GLU A 298 13.86 19.54 -37.28
N ASP A 299 13.98 20.38 -36.26
CA ASP A 299 14.94 21.50 -36.22
C ASP A 299 16.30 21.03 -35.70
N ASN A 300 16.96 20.27 -36.56
CA ASN A 300 18.31 19.75 -36.33
C ASN A 300 19.34 20.87 -36.09
N MET A 301 19.12 22.09 -36.60
CA MET A 301 20.03 23.22 -36.34
C MET A 301 19.93 23.72 -34.90
N ALA A 302 18.72 23.88 -34.36
CA ALA A 302 18.53 24.25 -32.96
C ALA A 302 18.94 23.12 -32.00
N ALA A 303 18.71 21.86 -32.36
CA ALA A 303 19.20 20.71 -31.59
C ALA A 303 20.74 20.67 -31.54
N GLN A 304 21.42 20.83 -32.69
CA GLN A 304 22.88 20.91 -32.75
C GLN A 304 23.45 22.12 -31.98
N THR A 305 22.72 23.24 -31.94
CA THR A 305 23.08 24.43 -31.15
C THR A 305 23.07 24.11 -29.65
N ALA A 306 22.10 23.32 -29.16
CA ALA A 306 22.05 22.89 -27.77
C ALA A 306 23.26 22.01 -27.39
N LEU A 307 23.66 21.09 -28.28
CA LEU A 307 24.87 20.28 -28.09
C LEU A 307 26.15 21.14 -28.05
N SER A 308 26.27 22.15 -28.92
CA SER A 308 27.41 23.08 -28.89
C SER A 308 27.50 23.81 -27.55
N ILE A 309 26.39 24.35 -27.04
CA ILE A 309 26.36 25.07 -25.76
C ILE A 309 26.77 24.15 -24.60
N LEU A 310 26.32 22.88 -24.58
CA LEU A 310 26.76 21.90 -23.58
C LEU A 310 28.27 21.63 -23.66
N GLY A 311 28.80 21.45 -24.88
CA GLY A 311 30.24 21.25 -25.11
C GLY A 311 31.10 22.45 -24.70
N ASP A 312 30.68 23.67 -25.03
CA ASP A 312 31.35 24.92 -24.67
C ASP A 312 31.44 25.13 -23.14
N GLN A 313 30.50 24.54 -22.39
CA GLN A 313 30.46 24.51 -20.94
C GLN A 313 31.23 23.32 -20.32
N ASN A 314 31.96 22.53 -21.13
CA ASN A 314 32.64 21.29 -20.76
C ASN A 314 31.71 20.17 -20.23
N ILE A 315 30.41 20.22 -20.55
CA ILE A 315 29.44 19.19 -20.15
C ILE A 315 29.46 18.05 -21.17
N ASN A 316 30.41 17.14 -20.99
CA ASN A 316 30.72 16.07 -21.93
C ASN A 316 29.89 14.80 -21.68
N ASP A 317 28.57 14.87 -21.86
CA ASP A 317 27.70 13.69 -21.88
C ASP A 317 27.67 13.08 -23.30
N TYR A 318 28.74 12.35 -23.64
CA TYR A 318 28.89 11.71 -24.94
C TYR A 318 27.72 10.78 -25.30
N VAL A 319 27.12 10.10 -24.30
CA VAL A 319 25.97 9.22 -24.51
C VAL A 319 24.77 10.02 -25.03
N PHE A 320 24.43 11.13 -24.37
CA PHE A 320 23.35 12.00 -24.82
C PHE A 320 23.65 12.63 -26.19
N PHE A 321 24.91 13.00 -26.44
CA PHE A 321 25.32 13.64 -27.70
C PHE A 321 25.16 12.67 -28.87
N ASP A 322 25.67 11.44 -28.75
CA ASP A 322 25.57 10.41 -29.79
C ASP A 322 24.11 10.02 -30.03
N LEU A 323 23.32 9.82 -28.96
CA LEU A 323 21.88 9.52 -29.07
C LEU A 323 21.10 10.64 -29.76
N LEU A 324 21.39 11.91 -29.46
CA LEU A 324 20.70 13.03 -30.10
C LEU A 324 21.12 13.19 -31.57
N ASN A 325 22.39 12.96 -31.90
CA ASN A 325 22.86 12.94 -33.29
C ASN A 325 22.15 11.86 -34.11
N GLN A 326 22.08 10.62 -33.61
CA GLN A 326 21.34 9.53 -34.28
C GLN A 326 19.84 9.82 -34.42
N LEU A 327 19.24 10.59 -33.51
CA LEU A 327 17.84 11.03 -33.62
C LEU A 327 17.63 12.04 -34.76
N MET A 328 18.62 12.87 -35.04
CA MET A 328 18.63 13.82 -36.16
C MET A 328 18.95 13.17 -37.52
N GLU A 329 19.55 11.98 -37.53
CA GLU A 329 19.90 11.21 -38.73
C GLU A 329 18.69 10.50 -39.38
N SER A 330 18.76 10.32 -40.69
CA SER A 330 17.77 9.55 -41.47
C SER A 330 17.76 8.08 -41.01
N PRO A 331 16.61 7.39 -40.97
CA PRO A 331 16.54 6.00 -40.50
C PRO A 331 17.50 5.02 -41.21
N ASP A 332 17.78 5.25 -42.50
CA ASP A 332 18.69 4.42 -43.31
C ASP A 332 20.19 4.66 -43.01
N GLU A 333 20.53 5.75 -42.31
CA GLU A 333 21.90 6.17 -42.00
C GLU A 333 22.35 5.78 -40.58
N ARG A 334 21.40 5.39 -39.71
CA ARG A 334 21.64 5.11 -38.29
C ARG A 334 22.46 3.84 -38.07
N GLU A 335 23.63 3.97 -37.46
CA GLU A 335 24.41 2.83 -37.00
C GLU A 335 23.87 2.25 -35.67
N PRO A 336 24.03 0.94 -35.39
CA PRO A 336 23.68 0.35 -34.11
C PRO A 336 24.39 1.04 -32.95
N PHE A 337 23.64 1.49 -31.96
CA PHE A 337 24.16 2.27 -30.85
C PHE A 337 25.02 1.41 -29.91
N VAL A 338 26.31 1.77 -29.78
CA VAL A 338 27.27 1.10 -28.89
C VAL A 338 27.70 2.05 -27.78
N SER A 339 26.85 2.21 -26.76
CA SER A 339 27.20 2.96 -25.56
C SER A 339 28.29 2.26 -24.73
N ILE A 340 29.55 2.63 -24.97
CA ILE A 340 30.64 2.35 -24.04
C ILE A 340 30.55 3.37 -22.90
N GLY A 341 29.98 2.97 -21.76
CA GLY A 341 30.07 3.74 -20.51
C GLY A 341 28.77 4.22 -19.86
N ILE A 342 27.58 3.85 -20.35
CA ILE A 342 26.34 4.07 -19.55
C ILE A 342 26.44 3.23 -18.28
N THR A 343 26.38 3.88 -17.12
CA THR A 343 26.38 3.25 -15.78
C THR A 343 25.01 3.30 -15.11
N ALA A 344 24.17 4.27 -15.50
CA ALA A 344 22.78 4.39 -15.11
C ALA A 344 21.97 4.91 -16.31
N LEU A 345 20.76 4.39 -16.48
CA LEU A 345 19.83 4.86 -17.49
C LEU A 345 18.92 5.92 -16.86
N ASP A 346 18.86 7.10 -17.48
CA ASP A 346 17.90 8.16 -17.14
C ASP A 346 16.68 8.15 -18.09
N PRO A 347 15.58 8.82 -17.73
CA PRO A 347 14.35 8.83 -18.54
C PRO A 347 14.51 9.43 -19.93
N LEU A 348 15.40 10.40 -20.16
CA LEU A 348 15.57 11.04 -21.46
C LEU A 348 16.33 10.12 -22.42
N ASN A 349 17.47 9.59 -21.98
CA ASN A 349 18.23 8.61 -22.77
C ASN A 349 17.42 7.32 -23.01
N TYR A 350 16.61 6.87 -22.05
CA TYR A 350 15.65 5.77 -22.26
C TYR A 350 14.67 6.04 -23.40
N ILE A 351 14.06 7.23 -23.44
CA ILE A 351 13.09 7.59 -24.48
C ILE A 351 13.78 7.69 -25.85
N ILE A 352 14.98 8.26 -25.93
CA ILE A 352 15.71 8.35 -27.20
C ILE A 352 16.08 6.94 -27.72
N LEU A 353 16.62 6.06 -26.87
CA LEU A 353 16.88 4.66 -27.21
C LEU A 353 15.63 3.93 -27.70
N ASN A 354 14.49 4.14 -27.04
CA ASN A 354 13.21 3.55 -27.43
C ASN A 354 12.69 4.08 -28.78
N LEU A 355 12.85 5.37 -29.07
CA LEU A 355 12.48 5.98 -30.35
C LEU A 355 13.40 5.56 -31.51
N LEU A 356 14.66 5.23 -31.20
CA LEU A 356 15.65 4.74 -32.16
C LEU A 356 15.63 3.21 -32.35
N ASP A 357 14.72 2.49 -31.69
CA ASP A 357 14.64 1.01 -31.65
C ASP A 357 15.97 0.34 -31.24
N GLN A 358 16.70 0.97 -30.31
CA GLN A 358 18.02 0.49 -29.87
C GLN A 358 17.93 -0.47 -28.68
N PRO A 359 18.81 -1.49 -28.61
CA PRO A 359 18.83 -2.44 -27.52
C PRO A 359 19.31 -1.80 -26.21
N ILE A 360 18.67 -2.16 -25.09
CA ILE A 360 19.04 -1.71 -23.74
C ILE A 360 19.76 -2.85 -23.03
N ASN A 361 20.98 -2.59 -22.51
CA ASN A 361 21.74 -3.58 -21.75
C ASN A 361 21.01 -3.92 -20.43
N ALA A 362 20.88 -5.22 -20.15
CA ALA A 362 20.28 -5.76 -18.93
C ALA A 362 20.94 -5.24 -17.63
N ASP A 363 22.25 -4.97 -17.63
CA ASP A 363 22.96 -4.42 -16.46
C ASP A 363 22.36 -3.07 -16.00
N LEU A 364 21.81 -2.28 -16.93
CA LEU A 364 21.19 -0.97 -16.64
C LEU A 364 19.87 -1.11 -15.88
N ILE A 365 19.20 -2.27 -15.96
CA ILE A 365 18.02 -2.58 -15.14
C ILE A 365 18.41 -2.60 -13.66
N GLU A 366 19.66 -2.96 -13.33
CA GLU A 366 20.11 -3.01 -11.95
C GLU A 366 20.36 -1.65 -11.30
N THR A 367 20.72 -0.63 -12.08
CA THR A 367 20.96 0.73 -11.59
C THR A 367 19.80 1.70 -11.83
N SER A 368 18.78 1.31 -12.62
CA SER A 368 17.63 2.17 -12.96
C SER A 368 16.70 2.52 -11.78
N PRO A 369 16.11 3.74 -11.75
CA PRO A 369 15.07 4.11 -10.78
C PRO A 369 13.76 3.30 -10.93
N PRO A 370 12.94 3.14 -9.87
CA PRO A 370 11.74 2.28 -9.88
C PRO A 370 10.73 2.57 -11.00
N LEU A 371 10.45 3.85 -11.29
CA LEU A 371 9.49 4.22 -12.34
C LEU A 371 10.02 3.87 -13.75
N LEU A 372 11.33 4.03 -13.98
CA LEU A 372 11.97 3.64 -15.22
C LEU A 372 11.99 2.12 -15.40
N ILE A 373 12.23 1.35 -14.32
CA ILE A 373 12.10 -0.12 -14.37
C ILE A 373 10.69 -0.51 -14.81
N SER A 374 9.64 0.15 -14.30
CA SER A 374 8.27 -0.10 -14.77
C SER A 374 8.01 0.30 -16.23
N ALA A 375 8.73 1.27 -16.79
CA ALA A 375 8.69 1.57 -18.22
C ALA A 375 9.37 0.47 -19.04
N LEU A 376 10.54 -0.01 -18.61
CA LEU A 376 11.28 -1.12 -19.23
C LEU A 376 10.46 -2.41 -19.30
N VAL A 377 9.56 -2.67 -18.34
CA VAL A 377 8.64 -3.83 -18.38
C VAL A 377 7.66 -3.76 -19.56
N LEU A 378 7.23 -2.57 -19.95
CA LEU A 378 6.27 -2.34 -21.03
C LEU A 378 6.94 -2.14 -22.39
N ASN A 379 8.28 -2.05 -22.43
CA ASN A 379 9.05 -1.79 -23.64
C ASN A 379 9.13 -3.05 -24.52
N GLY A 380 8.64 -2.95 -25.76
CA GLY A 380 8.59 -4.07 -26.72
C GLY A 380 9.96 -4.53 -27.24
N ASN A 381 10.97 -3.66 -27.17
CA ASN A 381 12.28 -3.84 -27.83
C ASN A 381 13.25 -4.65 -26.95
N LEU A 382 12.90 -4.88 -25.68
CA LEU A 382 13.66 -5.73 -24.76
C LEU A 382 13.39 -7.23 -24.98
N SER A 383 14.45 -8.02 -24.86
CA SER A 383 14.38 -9.48 -24.82
C SER A 383 13.42 -9.99 -23.73
N ALA A 384 12.89 -11.20 -23.88
CA ALA A 384 12.01 -11.81 -22.87
C ALA A 384 12.69 -11.95 -21.49
N GLU A 385 14.00 -12.21 -21.47
CA GLU A 385 14.83 -12.31 -20.27
C GLU A 385 15.02 -10.95 -19.58
N SER A 386 15.39 -9.91 -20.34
CA SER A 386 15.53 -8.54 -19.81
C SER A 386 14.19 -8.00 -19.28
N ARG A 387 13.08 -8.29 -19.97
CA ARG A 387 11.73 -7.97 -19.47
C ARG A 387 11.37 -8.74 -18.20
N LEU A 388 11.75 -10.02 -18.09
CA LEU A 388 11.55 -10.81 -16.87
C LEU A 388 12.31 -10.20 -15.68
N GLN A 389 13.57 -9.81 -15.88
CA GLN A 389 14.39 -9.16 -14.86
C GLN A 389 13.76 -7.84 -14.39
N ALA A 390 13.40 -6.95 -15.33
CA ALA A 390 12.73 -5.69 -15.02
C ALA A 390 11.38 -5.92 -14.31
N ALA A 391 10.58 -6.88 -14.75
CA ALA A 391 9.25 -7.16 -14.21
C ALA A 391 9.32 -7.70 -12.78
N VAL A 392 10.24 -8.62 -12.51
CA VAL A 392 10.45 -9.18 -11.18
C VAL A 392 11.00 -8.12 -10.24
N LYS A 393 11.96 -7.30 -10.68
CA LYS A 393 12.50 -6.21 -9.87
C LYS A 393 11.43 -5.18 -9.53
N SER A 394 10.68 -4.69 -10.52
CA SER A 394 9.58 -3.75 -10.27
C SER A 394 8.48 -4.38 -9.41
N TYR A 395 8.16 -5.68 -9.58
CA TYR A 395 7.19 -6.38 -8.73
C TYR A 395 7.67 -6.50 -7.28
N LEU A 396 8.94 -6.84 -7.02
CA LEU A 396 9.49 -6.87 -5.67
C LEU A 396 9.48 -5.48 -5.03
N LEU A 397 9.75 -4.45 -5.84
CA LEU A 397 9.56 -3.04 -5.54
C LEU A 397 8.10 -2.55 -5.73
N GLY A 398 7.09 -3.42 -5.75
CA GLY A 398 5.65 -3.05 -5.76
C GLY A 398 5.15 -2.12 -6.88
N GLY A 399 5.93 -1.88 -7.94
CA GLY A 399 5.60 -0.98 -9.06
C GLY A 399 4.63 -1.58 -10.06
N VAL A 400 4.99 -2.72 -10.66
CA VAL A 400 4.10 -3.48 -11.54
C VAL A 400 3.14 -4.38 -10.77
N SER A 401 1.93 -4.53 -11.29
CA SER A 401 0.90 -5.38 -10.71
C SER A 401 1.19 -6.86 -10.97
N SER A 402 0.56 -7.73 -10.18
CA SER A 402 0.55 -9.18 -10.42
C SER A 402 0.00 -9.55 -11.81
N GLU A 403 -0.91 -8.75 -12.37
CA GLU A 403 -1.44 -8.95 -13.73
C GLU A 403 -0.36 -8.69 -14.80
N THR A 404 0.39 -7.60 -14.67
CA THR A 404 1.51 -7.29 -15.57
C THR A 404 2.61 -8.33 -15.46
N LEU A 405 2.91 -8.82 -14.25
CA LEU A 405 3.88 -9.90 -14.06
C LEU A 405 3.43 -11.20 -14.77
N GLY A 406 2.14 -11.56 -14.70
CA GLY A 406 1.59 -12.71 -15.42
C GLY A 406 1.82 -12.62 -16.93
N LYS A 407 1.56 -11.47 -17.54
CA LYS A 407 1.82 -11.21 -18.97
C LYS A 407 3.29 -11.36 -19.36
N VAL A 408 4.22 -11.05 -18.45
CA VAL A 408 5.66 -11.25 -18.67
C VAL A 408 6.07 -12.71 -18.45
N TYR A 409 5.41 -13.43 -17.55
CA TYR A 409 5.58 -14.87 -17.40
C TYR A 409 5.05 -15.65 -18.60
N ASP A 410 3.93 -15.25 -19.21
CA ASP A 410 3.32 -15.92 -20.37
C ASP A 410 4.22 -16.00 -21.62
N VAL A 411 5.17 -15.07 -21.76
CA VAL A 411 6.08 -15.00 -22.93
C VAL A 411 7.44 -15.68 -22.70
N GLN A 412 7.64 -16.34 -21.54
CA GLN A 412 8.86 -17.11 -21.28
C GLN A 412 8.79 -18.49 -21.95
N GLU A 413 9.91 -18.98 -22.48
CA GLU A 413 9.96 -20.27 -23.19
C GLU A 413 10.39 -21.42 -22.25
N PHE A 414 9.68 -22.55 -22.32
CA PHE A 414 9.97 -23.76 -21.56
C PHE A 414 9.69 -25.02 -22.38
N THR A 415 10.42 -26.09 -22.11
CA THR A 415 10.20 -27.40 -22.73
C THR A 415 9.08 -28.19 -22.04
N GLU A 416 8.45 -29.12 -22.75
CA GLU A 416 7.45 -30.05 -22.17
C GLU A 416 8.02 -30.88 -21.00
N ASN A 417 9.33 -31.16 -21.01
CA ASN A 417 9.99 -31.83 -19.89
C ASN A 417 10.03 -30.92 -18.64
N GLU A 418 10.34 -29.64 -18.78
CA GLU A 418 10.34 -28.69 -17.66
C GLU A 418 8.93 -28.49 -17.10
N PHE A 419 7.90 -28.38 -17.95
CA PHE A 419 6.51 -28.34 -17.50
C PHE A 419 6.12 -29.59 -16.69
N SER A 420 6.54 -30.78 -17.13
CA SER A 420 6.27 -32.03 -16.40
C SER A 420 7.02 -32.15 -15.06
N GLN A 421 8.10 -31.38 -14.87
CA GLN A 421 8.94 -31.40 -13.68
C GLN A 421 8.90 -30.07 -12.87
N ALA A 422 7.97 -29.16 -13.19
CA ALA A 422 7.97 -27.77 -12.70
C ALA A 422 8.15 -27.64 -11.18
N VAL A 423 7.40 -28.41 -10.38
CA VAL A 423 7.51 -28.44 -8.92
C VAL A 423 8.90 -28.88 -8.45
N ARG A 424 9.43 -29.97 -9.04
CA ARG A 424 10.76 -30.49 -8.70
C ARG A 424 11.86 -29.49 -9.05
N LEU A 425 11.75 -28.82 -10.19
CA LEU A 425 12.75 -27.83 -10.63
C LEU A 425 12.73 -26.60 -9.72
N ALA A 426 11.55 -26.05 -9.43
CA ALA A 426 11.41 -24.89 -8.55
C ALA A 426 11.88 -25.14 -7.11
N GLN A 427 11.80 -26.38 -6.60
CA GLN A 427 12.32 -26.73 -5.27
C GLN A 427 13.84 -26.60 -5.13
N PHE A 428 14.58 -26.48 -6.24
CA PHE A 428 16.04 -26.30 -6.25
C PHE A 428 16.48 -25.06 -7.04
N ASP A 429 15.54 -24.21 -7.47
CA ASP A 429 15.82 -23.00 -8.24
C ASP A 429 15.04 -21.80 -7.69
N ASP A 430 15.74 -20.94 -6.96
CA ASP A 430 15.20 -19.70 -6.39
C ASP A 430 15.17 -18.55 -7.42
N ARG A 431 15.63 -18.76 -8.66
CA ARG A 431 15.61 -17.72 -9.69
C ARG A 431 14.16 -17.42 -10.14
N PRO A 432 13.89 -16.20 -10.63
CA PRO A 432 12.53 -15.81 -11.02
C PRO A 432 11.94 -16.59 -12.19
N LEU A 433 12.80 -17.22 -13.01
CA LEU A 433 12.39 -18.09 -14.11
C LEU A 433 11.62 -19.33 -13.60
N ALA A 434 11.95 -19.84 -12.41
CA ALA A 434 11.21 -20.95 -11.79
C ALA A 434 9.79 -20.54 -11.37
N ASP A 435 9.60 -19.28 -10.94
CA ASP A 435 8.25 -18.75 -10.64
C ASP A 435 7.39 -18.61 -11.91
N ALA A 436 8.00 -18.24 -13.04
CA ALA A 436 7.34 -18.21 -14.35
C ALA A 436 6.98 -19.63 -14.84
N LEU A 437 7.88 -20.60 -14.64
CA LEU A 437 7.63 -22.02 -14.94
C LEU A 437 6.44 -22.55 -14.13
N LEU A 438 6.38 -22.31 -12.82
CA LEU A 438 5.24 -22.70 -11.97
C LEU A 438 3.93 -22.05 -12.46
N TYR A 439 3.96 -20.79 -12.86
CA TYR A 439 2.77 -20.05 -13.32
C TYR A 439 2.20 -20.64 -14.61
N GLN A 440 3.04 -20.80 -15.63
CA GLN A 440 2.61 -21.41 -16.89
C GLN A 440 2.23 -22.89 -16.71
N ALA A 441 2.98 -23.66 -15.91
CA ALA A 441 2.67 -25.05 -15.64
C ALA A 441 1.27 -25.19 -15.02
N ALA A 442 0.95 -24.39 -14.00
CA ALA A 442 -0.37 -24.40 -13.36
C ALA A 442 -1.51 -24.05 -14.34
N SER A 443 -1.30 -23.11 -15.26
CA SER A 443 -2.26 -22.77 -16.33
C SER A 443 -2.43 -23.87 -17.38
N ARG A 444 -1.40 -24.69 -17.62
CA ARG A 444 -1.43 -25.82 -18.59
C ARG A 444 -2.07 -27.09 -18.02
N GLN A 445 -2.14 -27.25 -16.69
CA GLN A 445 -2.70 -28.47 -16.08
C GLN A 445 -4.21 -28.63 -16.27
N LYS A 446 -4.61 -29.83 -16.70
CA LYS A 446 -6.03 -30.20 -16.90
C LYS A 446 -6.68 -30.76 -15.64
N LEU A 447 -5.92 -31.45 -14.80
CA LEU A 447 -6.42 -32.02 -13.54
C LEU A 447 -6.26 -30.99 -12.43
N ASP A 448 -7.29 -30.85 -11.61
CA ASP A 448 -7.30 -29.90 -10.51
C ASP A 448 -6.30 -30.31 -9.40
N GLU A 449 -6.05 -31.61 -9.22
CA GLU A 449 -5.00 -32.12 -8.33
C GLU A 449 -3.59 -31.63 -8.70
N ASP A 450 -3.25 -31.60 -9.99
CA ASP A 450 -1.92 -31.18 -10.45
C ASP A 450 -1.76 -29.65 -10.31
N LYS A 451 -2.82 -28.87 -10.59
CA LYS A 451 -2.85 -27.42 -10.29
C LYS A 451 -2.57 -27.16 -8.80
N ILE A 452 -3.19 -27.94 -7.91
CA ILE A 452 -2.99 -27.82 -6.47
C ILE A 452 -1.57 -28.19 -6.05
N SER A 453 -0.98 -29.25 -6.61
CA SER A 453 0.41 -29.61 -6.34
C SER A 453 1.38 -28.47 -6.70
N ILE A 454 1.11 -27.75 -7.79
CA ILE A 454 1.92 -26.58 -8.20
C ILE A 454 1.67 -25.39 -7.27
N LEU A 455 0.40 -25.08 -6.97
CA LEU A 455 0.02 -24.00 -6.06
C LEU A 455 0.62 -24.16 -4.66
N MET A 456 0.75 -25.39 -4.15
CA MET A 456 1.40 -25.64 -2.85
C MET A 456 2.87 -25.21 -2.84
N GLU A 457 3.61 -25.45 -3.92
CA GLU A 457 5.00 -24.97 -4.05
C GLU A 457 5.07 -23.44 -4.13
N VAL A 458 4.14 -22.82 -4.87
CA VAL A 458 3.97 -21.36 -4.92
C VAL A 458 3.71 -20.80 -3.52
N TRP A 459 2.86 -21.44 -2.71
CA TRP A 459 2.58 -20.98 -1.34
C TRP A 459 3.79 -21.13 -0.41
N ASN A 460 4.58 -22.20 -0.54
CA ASN A 460 5.82 -22.36 0.22
C ASN A 460 6.80 -21.22 -0.07
N ARG A 461 7.06 -20.94 -1.35
CA ARG A 461 7.94 -19.85 -1.81
C ARG A 461 7.41 -18.47 -1.41
N ALA A 462 6.08 -18.28 -1.46
CA ALA A 462 5.43 -17.04 -1.06
C ALA A 462 5.45 -16.80 0.46
N ALA A 463 5.36 -17.84 1.27
CA ALA A 463 5.42 -17.75 2.73
C ALA A 463 6.77 -17.17 3.20
N LEU A 464 7.86 -17.71 2.67
CA LEU A 464 9.24 -17.29 2.99
C LEU A 464 9.50 -15.79 2.71
N ASN A 465 8.78 -15.21 1.75
CA ASN A 465 8.98 -13.85 1.25
C ASN A 465 7.87 -12.85 1.70
N ASN A 466 6.91 -13.30 2.51
CA ASN A 466 5.69 -12.56 2.86
C ASN A 466 4.93 -12.04 1.62
N ASP A 467 4.77 -12.91 0.61
CA ASP A 467 4.24 -12.55 -0.72
C ASP A 467 2.90 -13.23 -1.08
N MET A 468 2.28 -13.94 -0.12
CA MET A 468 1.06 -14.74 -0.39
C MET A 468 -0.07 -13.92 -1.03
N GLY A 469 -0.29 -12.68 -0.60
CA GLY A 469 -1.33 -11.82 -1.16
C GLY A 469 -1.12 -11.54 -2.66
N ARG A 470 0.08 -11.09 -3.06
CA ARG A 470 0.36 -10.76 -4.47
C ARG A 470 0.43 -11.99 -5.36
N LYS A 471 0.90 -13.15 -4.83
CA LYS A 471 0.82 -14.44 -5.53
C LYS A 471 -0.63 -14.94 -5.66
N ALA A 472 -1.49 -14.72 -4.67
CA ALA A 472 -2.91 -15.04 -4.78
C ALA A 472 -3.60 -14.24 -5.89
N VAL A 473 -3.32 -12.94 -6.00
CA VAL A 473 -3.82 -12.11 -7.12
C VAL A 473 -3.29 -12.60 -8.47
N LEU A 474 -1.99 -12.95 -8.57
CA LEU A 474 -1.39 -13.53 -9.80
C LEU A 474 -2.09 -14.83 -10.23
N TYR A 475 -2.32 -15.75 -9.28
CA TYR A 475 -2.90 -17.08 -9.55
C TYR A 475 -4.44 -17.09 -9.49
N LYS A 476 -5.11 -15.93 -9.42
CA LYS A 476 -6.57 -15.81 -9.27
C LYS A 476 -7.33 -16.67 -10.27
N ASN A 477 -7.05 -16.53 -11.57
CA ASN A 477 -7.76 -17.27 -12.62
C ASN A 477 -7.61 -18.80 -12.48
N ILE A 478 -6.43 -19.26 -12.05
CA ILE A 478 -6.14 -20.68 -11.82
C ILE A 478 -6.95 -21.16 -10.61
N LEU A 479 -6.87 -20.47 -9.46
CA LEU A 479 -7.66 -20.75 -8.26
C LEU A 479 -9.17 -20.78 -8.54
N SER A 480 -9.69 -19.78 -9.24
CA SER A 480 -11.09 -19.66 -9.64
C SER A 480 -11.52 -20.73 -10.66
N SER A 481 -10.58 -21.47 -11.28
CA SER A 481 -10.90 -22.62 -12.15
C SER A 481 -11.13 -23.93 -11.38
N ILE A 482 -10.58 -24.06 -10.16
CA ILE A 482 -10.54 -25.32 -9.42
C ILE A 482 -11.93 -25.67 -8.88
N THR A 483 -12.35 -26.92 -9.03
CA THR A 483 -13.66 -27.40 -8.64
C THR A 483 -13.65 -28.11 -7.27
N PRO A 484 -14.60 -27.82 -6.36
CA PRO A 484 -14.72 -28.56 -5.10
C PRO A 484 -15.01 -30.05 -5.33
N THR A 485 -14.04 -30.90 -4.98
CA THR A 485 -14.16 -32.37 -5.07
C THR A 485 -13.56 -33.03 -3.83
N SER A 486 -14.01 -34.25 -3.50
CA SER A 486 -13.56 -34.97 -2.30
C SER A 486 -12.05 -35.25 -2.29
N ARG A 487 -11.46 -35.49 -3.46
CA ARG A 487 -10.01 -35.65 -3.66
C ARG A 487 -9.20 -34.43 -3.18
N LEU A 488 -9.81 -33.25 -3.19
CA LEU A 488 -9.18 -31.98 -2.81
C LEU A 488 -9.56 -31.49 -1.41
N MET A 489 -10.30 -32.29 -0.61
CA MET A 489 -10.81 -31.85 0.69
C MET A 489 -9.70 -31.40 1.65
N ASN A 490 -8.56 -32.12 1.68
CA ASN A 490 -7.40 -31.73 2.48
C ASN A 490 -6.82 -30.35 2.09
N SER A 491 -6.87 -30.01 0.80
CA SER A 491 -6.34 -28.75 0.26
C SER A 491 -7.35 -27.60 0.29
N ALA A 492 -8.63 -27.86 0.62
CA ALA A 492 -9.71 -26.88 0.58
C ALA A 492 -9.39 -25.59 1.35
N HIS A 493 -8.71 -25.68 2.49
CA HIS A 493 -8.33 -24.50 3.28
C HIS A 493 -7.27 -23.62 2.60
N HIS A 494 -6.25 -24.22 1.96
CA HIS A 494 -5.28 -23.46 1.15
C HIS A 494 -5.95 -22.78 -0.06
N ILE A 495 -6.90 -23.46 -0.70
CA ILE A 495 -7.65 -22.93 -1.85
C ILE A 495 -8.50 -21.75 -1.41
N THR A 496 -9.28 -21.90 -0.34
CA THR A 496 -10.11 -20.82 0.22
C THR A 496 -9.25 -19.62 0.62
N ARG A 497 -8.11 -19.82 1.29
CA ARG A 497 -7.19 -18.74 1.63
C ARG A 497 -6.67 -17.99 0.41
N GLY A 498 -6.24 -18.72 -0.62
CA GLY A 498 -5.81 -18.14 -1.90
C GLY A 498 -6.92 -17.34 -2.58
N LEU A 499 -8.14 -17.90 -2.65
CA LEU A 499 -9.31 -17.22 -3.22
C LEU A 499 -9.66 -15.93 -2.47
N LEU A 500 -9.63 -15.94 -1.13
CA LEU A 500 -9.92 -14.77 -0.30
C LEU A 500 -8.88 -13.66 -0.47
N LEU A 501 -7.58 -14.01 -0.47
CA LEU A 501 -6.48 -13.08 -0.77
C LEU A 501 -6.53 -12.53 -2.21
N ALA A 502 -7.07 -13.29 -3.16
CA ALA A 502 -7.32 -12.86 -4.53
C ALA A 502 -8.62 -12.03 -4.68
N GLY A 503 -9.37 -11.83 -3.60
CA GLY A 503 -10.67 -11.15 -3.59
C GLY A 503 -11.82 -11.91 -4.26
N ASP A 504 -11.68 -13.22 -4.49
CA ASP A 504 -12.76 -14.09 -4.99
C ASP A 504 -13.52 -14.75 -3.82
N VAL A 505 -14.25 -13.91 -3.09
CA VAL A 505 -15.07 -14.33 -1.95
C VAL A 505 -16.17 -15.31 -2.39
N GLN A 506 -16.70 -15.18 -3.60
CA GLN A 506 -17.78 -16.04 -4.09
C GLN A 506 -17.31 -17.49 -4.31
N ARG A 507 -16.14 -17.71 -4.91
CA ARG A 507 -15.58 -19.08 -5.03
C ARG A 507 -15.10 -19.60 -3.67
N ALA A 508 -14.59 -18.74 -2.78
CA ALA A 508 -14.23 -19.13 -1.41
C ALA A 508 -15.43 -19.68 -0.61
N VAL A 509 -16.61 -19.07 -0.74
CA VAL A 509 -17.88 -19.58 -0.14
C VAL A 509 -18.21 -20.98 -0.63
N GLN A 510 -18.04 -21.27 -1.93
CA GLN A 510 -18.33 -22.60 -2.48
C GLN A 510 -17.46 -23.71 -1.86
N TRP A 511 -16.20 -23.40 -1.54
CA TRP A 511 -15.30 -24.30 -0.83
C TRP A 511 -15.64 -24.45 0.66
N TYR A 512 -16.03 -23.36 1.33
CA TYR A 512 -16.56 -23.42 2.70
C TYR A 512 -17.80 -24.31 2.79
N ASP A 513 -18.78 -24.11 1.92
CA ASP A 513 -20.01 -24.89 1.86
C ASP A 513 -19.76 -26.37 1.52
N PHE A 514 -18.77 -26.63 0.68
CA PHE A 514 -18.35 -27.99 0.37
C PHE A 514 -17.74 -28.71 1.59
N ALA A 515 -16.81 -28.06 2.29
CA ALA A 515 -16.24 -28.58 3.54
C ALA A 515 -17.31 -28.74 4.63
N ARG A 516 -18.24 -27.78 4.76
CA ARG A 516 -19.37 -27.82 5.70
C ARG A 516 -20.29 -29.02 5.45
N ARG A 517 -20.64 -29.29 4.19
CA ARG A 517 -21.45 -30.48 3.81
C ARG A 517 -20.72 -31.79 4.08
N GLY A 518 -19.41 -31.85 3.79
CA GLY A 518 -18.59 -33.02 4.12
C GLY A 518 -18.54 -33.29 5.63
N ALA A 519 -18.25 -32.26 6.44
CA ALA A 519 -18.19 -32.35 7.89
C ALA A 519 -19.52 -32.81 8.50
N ALA A 520 -20.65 -32.28 8.00
CA ALA A 520 -21.99 -32.72 8.39
C ALA A 520 -22.29 -34.19 8.02
N GLY A 521 -21.62 -34.73 7.01
CA GLY A 521 -21.65 -36.15 6.64
C GLY A 521 -20.70 -37.05 7.43
N GLY A 522 -19.93 -36.50 8.39
CA GLY A 522 -18.96 -37.25 9.21
C GLY A 522 -17.56 -37.36 8.62
N ASP A 523 -17.24 -36.61 7.57
CA ASP A 523 -15.89 -36.56 6.97
C ASP A 523 -14.91 -35.81 7.89
N ALA A 524 -13.83 -36.48 8.30
CA ALA A 524 -12.83 -35.95 9.22
C ALA A 524 -11.88 -34.93 8.55
N GLU A 525 -11.54 -35.16 7.27
CA GLU A 525 -10.78 -34.23 6.43
C GLU A 525 -11.58 -32.95 6.21
N ALA A 526 -12.88 -33.07 5.95
CA ALA A 526 -13.79 -31.94 5.79
C ALA A 526 -13.97 -31.15 7.08
N THR A 527 -14.07 -31.84 8.22
CA THR A 527 -14.12 -31.20 9.55
C THR A 527 -12.85 -30.39 9.83
N ARG A 528 -11.67 -30.94 9.50
CA ARG A 528 -10.38 -30.26 9.62
C ARG A 528 -10.28 -29.05 8.70
N ALA A 529 -10.71 -29.19 7.44
CA ALA A 529 -10.76 -28.10 6.48
C ALA A 529 -11.70 -26.97 6.94
N LEU A 530 -12.89 -27.32 7.45
CA LEU A 530 -13.88 -26.37 7.96
C LEU A 530 -13.33 -25.54 9.13
N ILE A 531 -12.64 -26.18 10.08
CA ILE A 531 -11.98 -25.50 11.22
C ILE A 531 -10.95 -24.47 10.72
N ASN A 532 -10.15 -24.81 9.70
CA ASN A 532 -9.14 -23.87 9.16
C ASN A 532 -9.76 -22.76 8.31
N ILE A 533 -10.84 -23.04 7.57
CA ILE A 533 -11.53 -22.05 6.72
C ILE A 533 -12.33 -21.03 7.55
N TRP A 534 -12.97 -21.48 8.64
CA TRP A 534 -13.98 -20.68 9.35
C TRP A 534 -13.51 -19.28 9.81
N PRO A 535 -12.30 -19.09 10.36
CA PRO A 535 -11.81 -17.75 10.69
C PRO A 535 -11.78 -16.79 9.50
N LEU A 536 -11.18 -17.22 8.39
CA LEU A 536 -11.02 -16.37 7.21
C LEU A 536 -12.36 -16.07 6.55
N ILE A 537 -13.24 -17.05 6.38
CA ILE A 537 -14.53 -16.85 5.70
C ILE A 537 -15.49 -15.96 6.52
N THR A 538 -15.44 -16.04 7.86
CA THR A 538 -16.21 -15.18 8.77
C THR A 538 -15.81 -13.71 8.62
N ILE A 539 -14.51 -13.44 8.49
CA ILE A 539 -13.97 -12.09 8.30
C ILE A 539 -14.18 -11.58 6.87
N ALA A 540 -14.24 -12.46 5.87
CA ALA A 540 -14.45 -12.07 4.48
C ALA A 540 -15.88 -11.61 4.14
N ILE A 541 -16.89 -11.99 4.93
CA ILE A 541 -18.31 -11.86 4.56
C ILE A 541 -19.07 -10.93 5.53
N ASN A 542 -20.00 -10.14 4.98
CA ASN A 542 -20.91 -9.33 5.77
C ASN A 542 -22.15 -10.16 6.18
N GLY A 543 -22.49 -10.18 7.47
CA GLY A 543 -23.82 -10.62 7.94
C GLY A 543 -23.96 -12.11 8.30
N SER A 544 -25.21 -12.55 8.41
CA SER A 544 -25.63 -13.79 9.08
C SER A 544 -25.37 -15.10 8.33
N ASP A 545 -24.75 -15.06 7.14
CA ASP A 545 -24.58 -16.24 6.29
C ASP A 545 -23.57 -17.25 6.85
N ILE A 546 -22.59 -16.77 7.62
CA ILE A 546 -21.65 -17.59 8.39
C ILE A 546 -22.00 -17.44 9.88
N PRO A 547 -22.51 -18.49 10.55
CA PRO A 547 -22.86 -18.39 11.96
C PRO A 547 -21.65 -18.13 12.85
N TRP A 548 -21.72 -17.08 13.66
CA TRP A 548 -20.86 -16.86 14.82
C TRP A 548 -21.57 -17.36 16.08
N THR A 549 -21.09 -18.45 16.67
CA THR A 549 -21.62 -18.98 17.94
C THR A 549 -20.48 -19.43 18.84
N ASN A 550 -20.75 -19.45 20.15
CA ASN A 550 -19.79 -19.95 21.14
C ASN A 550 -19.37 -21.40 20.83
N ASP A 551 -20.27 -22.26 20.37
CA ASP A 551 -19.95 -23.65 20.04
C ASP A 551 -18.97 -23.78 18.87
N ILE A 552 -19.10 -22.93 17.84
CA ILE A 552 -18.17 -22.92 16.70
C ILE A 552 -16.82 -22.32 17.11
N LEU A 553 -16.82 -21.25 17.91
CA LEU A 553 -15.59 -20.67 18.47
C LEU A 553 -14.84 -21.68 19.36
N ASN A 554 -15.58 -22.43 20.18
CA ASN A 554 -15.05 -23.51 21.02
C ASN A 554 -14.47 -24.64 20.17
N LEU A 555 -15.16 -25.06 19.11
CA LEU A 555 -14.70 -26.07 18.16
C LEU A 555 -13.40 -25.62 17.46
N TRP A 556 -13.34 -24.37 17.01
CA TRP A 556 -12.15 -23.79 16.39
C TRP A 556 -10.95 -23.80 17.36
N TRP A 557 -11.14 -23.28 18.58
CA TRP A 557 -10.13 -23.22 19.63
C TRP A 557 -9.60 -24.61 20.00
N ASN A 558 -10.48 -25.59 20.15
CA ASN A 558 -10.12 -26.98 20.42
C ASN A 558 -9.36 -27.60 19.23
N GLY A 559 -9.73 -27.26 17.99
CA GLY A 559 -9.00 -27.64 16.79
C GLY A 559 -7.54 -27.14 16.75
N GLN A 560 -7.22 -26.04 17.44
CA GLN A 560 -5.85 -25.53 17.53
C GLN A 560 -4.97 -26.27 18.57
N ALA A 561 -5.46 -27.31 19.25
CA ALA A 561 -4.75 -27.98 20.36
C ALA A 561 -3.41 -28.65 20.00
N LEU A 562 -3.09 -28.83 18.72
CA LEU A 562 -1.79 -29.35 18.25
C LEU A 562 -0.70 -28.27 18.17
N LEU A 563 -1.05 -26.98 18.25
CA LEU A 563 -0.09 -25.87 18.27
C LEU A 563 0.57 -25.77 19.65
N ALA A 564 1.84 -25.35 19.67
CA ALA A 564 2.52 -24.95 20.91
C ALA A 564 1.71 -23.87 21.64
N PRO A 565 1.66 -23.85 22.99
CA PRO A 565 0.78 -22.96 23.75
C PRO A 565 0.89 -21.49 23.34
N ASP A 566 2.10 -20.97 23.16
CA ASP A 566 2.32 -19.56 22.81
C ASP A 566 1.79 -19.26 21.39
N ASN A 567 2.14 -20.08 20.39
CA ASN A 567 1.62 -19.95 19.03
C ASN A 567 0.08 -20.05 18.99
N ARG A 568 -0.51 -20.93 19.81
CA ARG A 568 -1.96 -21.11 19.94
C ARG A 568 -2.63 -19.87 20.53
N ASN A 569 -2.05 -19.31 21.58
CA ASN A 569 -2.55 -18.12 22.27
C ASN A 569 -2.39 -16.87 21.40
N ASP A 570 -1.27 -16.70 20.70
CA ASP A 570 -1.06 -15.60 19.75
C ASP A 570 -2.07 -15.66 18.60
N LYS A 571 -2.31 -16.86 18.07
CA LYS A 571 -3.31 -17.09 17.00
C LYS A 571 -4.72 -16.71 17.47
N ALA A 572 -5.12 -17.12 18.68
CA ALA A 572 -6.38 -16.69 19.27
C ALA A 572 -6.45 -15.18 19.53
N THR A 573 -5.41 -14.58 20.13
CA THR A 573 -5.33 -13.14 20.41
C THR A 573 -5.52 -12.30 19.14
N LEU A 574 -4.87 -12.68 18.04
CA LEU A 574 -5.02 -12.02 16.74
C LEU A 574 -6.43 -12.19 16.17
N PHE A 575 -6.95 -13.42 16.16
CA PHE A 575 -8.27 -13.69 15.60
C PHE A 575 -9.40 -13.03 16.38
N TYR A 576 -9.38 -13.09 17.72
CA TYR A 576 -10.39 -12.51 18.58
C TYR A 576 -10.45 -10.99 18.41
N ALA A 577 -9.31 -10.30 18.41
CA ALA A 577 -9.24 -8.86 18.19
C ALA A 577 -9.75 -8.43 16.79
N ILE A 578 -9.47 -9.23 15.75
CA ILE A 578 -9.99 -9.01 14.39
C ILE A 578 -11.49 -9.29 14.34
N ALA A 579 -11.97 -10.37 14.95
CA ALA A 579 -13.38 -10.74 14.98
C ALA A 579 -14.25 -9.65 15.63
N GLU A 580 -13.83 -9.15 16.81
CA GLU A 580 -14.49 -8.04 17.49
C GLU A 580 -14.40 -6.72 16.71
N ALA A 581 -13.34 -6.51 15.91
CA ALA A 581 -13.23 -5.37 15.01
C ALA A 581 -14.27 -5.37 13.88
N PHE A 582 -14.90 -6.53 13.61
CA PHE A 582 -16.06 -6.72 12.72
C PHE A 582 -17.37 -7.00 13.48
N GLY A 583 -17.43 -6.73 14.79
CA GLY A 583 -18.66 -6.88 15.59
C GLY A 583 -18.93 -8.30 16.14
N ASN A 584 -18.07 -9.28 15.84
CA ASN A 584 -18.22 -10.64 16.34
C ASN A 584 -17.76 -10.73 17.81
N HIS A 585 -18.71 -10.74 18.74
CA HIS A 585 -18.45 -10.74 20.18
C HIS A 585 -17.72 -12.02 20.64
N VAL A 586 -16.54 -11.88 21.24
CA VAL A 586 -15.80 -12.97 21.89
C VAL A 586 -16.16 -13.04 23.37
N PRO A 587 -16.57 -14.21 23.91
CA PRO A 587 -16.85 -14.37 25.34
C PRO A 587 -15.67 -14.03 26.26
N GLU A 588 -15.94 -13.37 27.39
CA GLU A 588 -14.91 -12.91 28.34
C GLU A 588 -14.04 -14.07 28.90
N ASP A 589 -14.60 -15.27 29.05
CA ASP A 589 -13.83 -16.46 29.46
C ASP A 589 -12.74 -16.84 28.43
N ARG A 590 -12.98 -16.59 27.13
CA ARG A 590 -12.01 -16.81 26.06
C ARG A 590 -10.86 -15.80 26.11
N TRP A 591 -11.13 -14.57 26.55
CA TRP A 591 -10.09 -13.57 26.82
C TRP A 591 -9.33 -13.88 28.12
N MET A 592 -10.03 -14.27 29.18
CA MET A 592 -9.44 -14.63 30.47
C MET A 592 -8.47 -15.83 30.36
N ASP A 593 -8.77 -16.80 29.48
CA ASP A 593 -7.87 -17.91 29.14
C ASP A 593 -6.48 -17.44 28.67
N LEU A 594 -6.40 -16.25 28.04
CA LEU A 594 -5.20 -15.65 27.45
C LEU A 594 -4.44 -14.72 28.42
N VAL A 595 -4.98 -14.42 29.62
CA VAL A 595 -4.34 -13.53 30.62
C VAL A 595 -3.17 -14.23 31.30
N ARG A 596 -1.99 -14.21 30.64
CA ARG A 596 -0.76 -14.89 31.08
C ARG A 596 0.48 -14.08 30.71
N GLU A 597 1.60 -14.40 31.33
CA GLU A 597 2.91 -13.89 30.90
C GLU A 597 3.31 -14.56 29.57
N SER A 598 3.03 -13.89 28.46
CA SER A 598 3.34 -14.41 27.11
C SER A 598 4.78 -14.04 26.70
N PRO A 599 5.58 -14.97 26.17
CA PRO A 599 6.86 -14.63 25.56
C PRO A 599 6.62 -13.73 24.35
N VAL A 600 7.27 -12.56 24.32
CA VAL A 600 7.01 -11.51 23.32
C VAL A 600 7.35 -11.99 21.90
N LYS A 601 6.35 -12.48 21.15
CA LYS A 601 6.44 -12.64 19.70
C LYS A 601 6.68 -11.26 19.08
N LYS A 602 7.58 -11.18 18.09
CA LYS A 602 8.03 -9.93 17.45
C LYS A 602 7.00 -9.32 16.49
N MET A 603 5.74 -9.21 16.90
CA MET A 603 4.76 -8.37 16.22
C MET A 603 4.98 -6.90 16.61
N ARG A 604 4.78 -5.98 15.67
CA ARG A 604 5.02 -4.56 15.86
C ARG A 604 3.78 -3.87 16.44
N SER A 605 3.97 -3.08 17.49
CA SER A 605 2.97 -2.11 17.94
C SER A 605 2.92 -0.89 17.02
N ILE A 606 1.77 -0.23 16.90
CA ILE A 606 1.70 1.10 16.26
C ILE A 606 2.64 2.05 17.03
N PRO A 607 3.51 2.83 16.35
CA PRO A 607 4.36 3.83 17.00
C PRO A 607 3.51 4.86 17.76
N LEU A 608 3.91 5.22 18.98
CA LEU A 608 3.09 6.04 19.88
C LEU A 608 2.63 7.37 19.26
N GLY A 609 3.48 8.02 18.46
CA GLY A 609 3.12 9.23 17.71
C GLY A 609 1.98 8.97 16.70
N VAL A 610 2.11 7.92 15.89
CA VAL A 610 1.08 7.52 14.90
C VAL A 610 -0.22 7.17 15.60
N TRP A 611 -0.18 6.44 16.73
CA TRP A 611 -1.37 6.09 17.51
C TRP A 611 -2.09 7.32 18.10
N ARG A 612 -1.34 8.29 18.63
CA ARG A 612 -1.89 9.55 19.13
C ARG A 612 -2.57 10.36 18.02
N GLU A 613 -1.94 10.45 16.86
CA GLU A 613 -2.51 11.16 15.72
C GLU A 613 -3.71 10.42 15.10
N ILE A 614 -3.76 9.08 15.17
CA ILE A 614 -4.96 8.30 14.81
C ILE A 614 -6.15 8.72 15.66
N ILE A 615 -6.00 8.74 17.00
CA ILE A 615 -7.08 9.13 17.92
C ILE A 615 -7.56 10.54 17.62
N ARG A 616 -6.62 11.47 17.40
CA ARG A 616 -6.93 12.86 17.08
C ARG A 616 -7.67 12.99 15.74
N ALA A 617 -7.18 12.35 14.68
CA ALA A 617 -7.79 12.39 13.36
C ALA A 617 -9.19 11.76 13.33
N VAL A 618 -9.43 10.66 14.05
CA VAL A 618 -10.76 10.05 14.17
C VAL A 618 -11.72 10.96 14.95
N GLY A 619 -11.27 11.55 16.06
CA GLY A 619 -12.08 12.47 16.87
C GLY A 619 -12.40 13.80 16.17
N GLU A 620 -11.47 14.31 15.36
CA GLU A 620 -11.64 15.52 14.53
C GLU A 620 -12.30 15.24 13.15
N ASN A 621 -12.74 13.99 12.90
CA ASN A 621 -13.32 13.54 11.63
C ASN A 621 -12.45 13.87 10.38
N LYS A 622 -11.20 13.40 10.35
CA LYS A 622 -10.22 13.66 9.27
C LYS A 622 -9.93 12.39 8.45
N PRO A 623 -10.84 11.96 7.55
CA PRO A 623 -10.74 10.69 6.84
C PRO A 623 -9.40 10.46 6.13
N ALA A 624 -8.94 11.40 5.30
CA ALA A 624 -7.66 11.24 4.61
C ALA A 624 -6.46 11.08 5.56
N GLN A 625 -6.41 11.85 6.66
CA GLN A 625 -5.36 11.70 7.68
C GLN A 625 -5.42 10.31 8.32
N SER A 626 -6.60 9.87 8.73
CA SER A 626 -6.81 8.54 9.30
C SER A 626 -6.39 7.41 8.35
N ILE A 627 -6.71 7.51 7.06
CA ILE A 627 -6.31 6.52 6.04
C ILE A 627 -4.78 6.50 5.86
N ILE A 628 -4.13 7.66 5.74
CA ILE A 628 -2.66 7.73 5.61
C ILE A 628 -1.99 7.18 6.88
N LEU A 629 -2.48 7.56 8.06
CA LEU A 629 -1.98 7.06 9.34
C LEU A 629 -2.15 5.54 9.48
N SER A 630 -3.19 4.95 8.91
CA SER A 630 -3.35 3.48 8.85
C SER A 630 -2.30 2.82 7.96
N LEU A 631 -2.00 3.41 6.81
CA LEU A 631 -0.93 2.93 5.92
C LEU A 631 0.45 3.05 6.60
N ILE A 632 0.73 4.16 7.28
CA ILE A 632 1.96 4.34 8.09
C ILE A 632 1.99 3.35 9.26
N ALA A 633 0.85 3.10 9.91
CA ALA A 633 0.75 2.16 11.02
C ALA A 633 1.12 0.74 10.57
N MET A 634 0.63 0.27 9.42
CA MET A 634 0.98 -1.05 8.84
C MET A 634 2.40 -1.12 8.27
N GLY A 635 2.89 -0.05 7.63
CA GLY A 635 4.27 0.05 7.14
C GLY A 635 4.61 -0.91 5.98
N ALA A 636 5.89 -1.02 5.63
CA ALA A 636 6.35 -1.74 4.44
C ALA A 636 6.12 -3.28 4.51
N ASP A 637 6.15 -3.85 5.73
CA ASP A 637 5.94 -5.28 5.98
C ASP A 637 4.46 -5.70 5.92
N GLY A 638 3.55 -4.75 5.74
CA GLY A 638 2.12 -4.99 5.57
C GLY A 638 1.37 -5.32 6.88
N PRO A 639 0.06 -5.61 6.78
CA PRO A 639 -0.83 -5.75 7.92
C PRO A 639 -0.49 -6.92 8.86
N GLY A 640 0.08 -8.01 8.32
CA GLY A 640 0.49 -9.18 9.12
C GLY A 640 1.63 -8.92 10.11
N SER A 641 2.34 -7.80 9.97
CA SER A 641 3.40 -7.38 10.91
C SER A 641 2.88 -6.74 12.20
N LEU A 642 1.64 -6.26 12.21
CA LEU A 642 1.03 -5.58 13.36
C LEU A 642 0.55 -6.58 14.41
N ASN A 643 0.65 -6.19 15.69
CA ASN A 643 0.01 -6.92 16.77
C ASN A 643 -1.52 -6.75 16.76
N ALA A 644 -2.21 -7.63 17.50
CA ALA A 644 -3.66 -7.68 17.60
C ALA A 644 -4.32 -6.30 17.88
N ASN A 645 -3.74 -5.52 18.81
CA ASN A 645 -4.22 -4.17 19.14
C ASN A 645 -4.04 -3.19 17.97
N GLY A 646 -2.91 -3.25 17.27
CA GLY A 646 -2.62 -2.40 16.12
C GLY A 646 -3.53 -2.69 14.93
N ILE A 647 -3.65 -3.96 14.54
CA ILE A 647 -4.44 -4.35 13.36
C ILE A 647 -5.95 -4.13 13.57
N SER A 648 -6.48 -4.44 14.76
CA SER A 648 -7.89 -4.16 15.11
C SER A 648 -8.18 -2.66 15.13
N THR A 649 -7.24 -1.82 15.59
CA THR A 649 -7.36 -0.36 15.51
C THR A 649 -7.45 0.10 14.05
N VAL A 650 -6.57 -0.39 13.17
CA VAL A 650 -6.56 -0.07 11.73
C VAL A 650 -7.87 -0.52 11.05
N ILE A 651 -8.34 -1.73 11.32
CA ILE A 651 -9.60 -2.26 10.78
C ILE A 651 -10.78 -1.36 11.20
N ARG A 652 -10.96 -1.10 12.49
CA ARG A 652 -12.06 -0.26 12.99
C ARG A 652 -12.02 1.16 12.40
N LEU A 653 -10.83 1.74 12.27
CA LEU A 653 -10.64 3.04 11.62
C LEU A 653 -11.12 3.02 10.17
N LEU A 654 -10.65 2.07 9.36
CA LEU A 654 -11.02 1.97 7.94
C LEU A 654 -12.55 1.80 7.78
N ARG A 655 -13.16 0.92 8.59
CA ARG A 655 -14.63 0.74 8.63
C ARG A 655 -15.36 2.04 8.97
N SER A 656 -14.86 2.84 9.92
CA SER A 656 -15.46 4.12 10.35
C SER A 656 -15.43 5.25 9.32
N PHE A 657 -14.77 5.01 8.18
CA PHE A 657 -14.76 5.87 6.99
C PHE A 657 -15.20 5.09 5.74
N GLY A 658 -16.11 4.12 5.88
CA GLY A 658 -16.76 3.42 4.76
C GLY A 658 -15.90 2.40 4.00
N LEU A 659 -14.64 2.19 4.39
CA LEU A 659 -13.71 1.27 3.73
C LEU A 659 -13.87 -0.17 4.23
N GLU A 660 -15.11 -0.65 4.33
CA GLU A 660 -15.46 -1.97 4.87
C GLU A 660 -14.78 -3.11 4.11
N GLN A 661 -14.77 -3.05 2.77
CA GLN A 661 -14.14 -4.08 1.93
C GLN A 661 -12.61 -4.04 2.02
N ASP A 662 -12.01 -2.85 2.04
CA ASP A 662 -10.55 -2.70 2.19
C ASP A 662 -10.09 -3.16 3.58
N ALA A 663 -10.87 -2.87 4.63
CA ALA A 663 -10.63 -3.35 5.99
C ALA A 663 -10.67 -4.89 6.08
N ARG A 664 -11.58 -5.54 5.34
CA ARG A 664 -11.65 -7.01 5.25
C ARG A 664 -10.43 -7.58 4.55
N GLN A 665 -9.98 -7.00 3.44
CA GLN A 665 -8.76 -7.45 2.77
C GLN A 665 -7.51 -7.26 3.63
N VAL A 666 -7.39 -6.13 4.35
CA VAL A 666 -6.35 -5.91 5.38
C VAL A 666 -6.37 -7.00 6.45
N ALA A 667 -7.55 -7.42 6.92
CA ALA A 667 -7.71 -8.46 7.93
C ALA A 667 -7.38 -9.87 7.39
N ILE A 668 -7.79 -10.19 6.16
CA ILE A 668 -7.47 -11.47 5.50
C ILE A 668 -5.96 -11.60 5.27
N GLU A 669 -5.28 -10.55 4.83
CA GLU A 669 -3.81 -10.54 4.74
C GLU A 669 -3.14 -10.70 6.10
N ALA A 670 -3.64 -10.02 7.14
CA ALA A 670 -3.09 -10.14 8.50
C ALA A 670 -3.18 -11.56 9.06
N LEU A 671 -4.33 -12.23 8.84
CA LEU A 671 -4.55 -13.61 9.23
C LEU A 671 -3.70 -14.57 8.39
N ALA A 672 -3.70 -14.45 7.06
CA ALA A 672 -2.94 -15.35 6.19
C ALA A 672 -1.41 -15.31 6.44
N ALA A 673 -0.87 -14.12 6.76
CA ALA A 673 0.53 -13.94 7.16
C ALA A 673 0.86 -14.52 8.55
N ASN A 674 -0.14 -14.95 9.31
CA ASN A 674 -0.01 -15.56 10.65
C ASN A 674 -0.58 -16.99 10.68
N ASP A 675 -0.37 -17.74 9.60
CA ASP A 675 -0.68 -19.18 9.47
C ASP A 675 -2.14 -19.58 9.71
N PHE A 676 -3.08 -18.70 9.32
CA PHE A 676 -4.50 -19.07 9.16
C PHE A 676 -4.75 -19.77 7.82
#